data_AF-A0A8S4SMQ0-F1
#
_entry.id   AF-A0A8S4SMQ0-F1
#
_cell.length_a   1.000
_cell.length_b   1.000
_cell.length_c   1.000
_cell.angle_alpha   90.00
_cell.angle_beta   90.00
_cell.angle_gamma   90.00
#
_symmetry.space_group_name_H-M   'P 1'
#
loop_
_entity.id
_entity.type
_entity.pdbx_description
1 polymer ?
#
loop_
_entity_poly.entity_id
_entity_poly.type
_entity_poly.pdbx_seq_one_letter_code
_entity_poly.pdbx_strand_id
1 'polypeptide(L)'
;MWSLQRMLRQPLSRALALSPSRLAPLTARKFADQVQAQPDNVELFIDDKPVSVPPGTTVLQAAAQIGVEIPRFCYHERLAVAGNCRMCLVEVEKSPKPIAACAMPVMKGMRVKTNSDLTRKAREGVMEFLLVNHPLDCPICDQGGECDLQDQSMAFGSDKSRFTDIHFSGKRAVEDKDVGPLIKTIMTRCIHCTRCIRFASEVAGVDDFGTTGRGTDMQVGTYVEKMFLSELSGNIIDLCPVGALTSKPYSFAARPWETRRIDSVDVLDPLGSNIVVATRTNEVLRILPRTNEEINEEWLSDKSRFACDGLKRQRLVTPMIADSRGNLTPVEWEEAIVAAARALRDCPPNKLLAVAGELADAESLVALKDLVNRLGSENACTEQYFPLEGAGTDLRSSYVLNTKIANVEDADFVLLIGTNVRFEAPLLNARIRKAFIHKETDIASIGPKVDLTYEYIHVGDSASIVKDFATGSSSHEALKRLESAKRPVVIIGADQLKTPEGPALLAYTQELALRLQDKLADKEWKVLNVLQRTASQVAALDIGYTPGVGKYLQDGPKVVFLLGADAGVVTREALPKDCVVIYQGHHGDAGAAIADIVLPGAAYTEKRGTFVNAEGRAQQTLPAVTPPGKAREDWKIIREFQIPRFCAAWIQRLPATRLMSSVHLVGGRPMLRLPVRGAIPAFLGTPTSILSPNYVPDCHSSFATR
;
A
#
# COMPACT_ATOMS: atom_id res chain seq x y z
N MET A 1 -15.34 58.46 62.32
CA MET A 1 -16.61 57.70 62.26
C MET A 1 -16.26 56.28 61.82
N TRP A 2 -16.33 55.20 62.62
CA TRP A 2 -17.46 54.62 63.39
C TRP A 2 -18.64 54.22 62.47
N SER A 3 -19.15 52.98 62.44
CA SER A 3 -18.82 51.69 63.11
C SER A 3 -19.15 50.52 62.15
N LEU A 4 -18.59 49.29 62.14
CA LEU A 4 -18.08 48.32 63.15
C LEU A 4 -19.17 47.35 63.69
N GLN A 5 -18.91 46.03 63.62
CA GLN A 5 -19.73 44.81 63.92
C GLN A 5 -20.38 44.17 62.66
N ARG A 6 -20.47 42.84 62.45
CA ARG A 6 -20.11 41.56 63.15
C ARG A 6 -20.21 40.42 62.08
N MET A 7 -19.60 39.23 62.10
CA MET A 7 -18.71 38.47 63.01
C MET A 7 -17.63 37.63 62.27
N LEU A 8 -16.66 37.15 63.06
CA LEU A 8 -15.81 35.93 62.97
C LEU A 8 -16.53 34.67 62.41
N ARG A 9 -15.92 33.68 61.71
CA ARG A 9 -14.71 32.86 62.04
C ARG A 9 -14.28 31.89 60.88
N GLN A 10 -13.05 31.38 60.95
CA GLN A 10 -12.37 30.35 60.11
C GLN A 10 -12.07 29.07 60.97
N PRO A 11 -11.40 27.97 60.51
CA PRO A 11 -11.23 27.36 59.16
C PRO A 11 -11.28 25.78 59.12
N LEU A 12 -11.02 25.19 57.93
CA LEU A 12 -10.27 23.93 57.65
C LEU A 12 -10.72 22.51 58.12
N SER A 13 -10.95 21.66 57.09
CA SER A 13 -10.41 20.28 56.88
C SER A 13 -11.13 19.02 57.41
N ARG A 14 -11.04 17.95 56.57
CA ARG A 14 -11.48 16.53 56.75
C ARG A 14 -12.99 16.29 56.93
N ALA A 15 -13.54 15.08 56.77
CA ALA A 15 -13.40 13.97 55.79
C ALA A 15 -14.32 12.81 56.26
N LEU A 16 -14.74 11.91 55.36
CA LEU A 16 -15.45 10.62 55.63
C LEU A 16 -16.92 10.73 56.14
N ALA A 17 -17.86 10.07 55.43
CA ALA A 17 -18.69 8.93 55.91
C ALA A 17 -20.17 9.28 56.21
N LEU A 18 -21.18 8.40 56.07
CA LEU A 18 -21.27 7.10 55.36
C LEU A 18 -22.74 6.69 55.07
N SER A 19 -23.06 6.30 53.82
CA SER A 19 -24.11 5.31 53.44
C SER A 19 -25.61 5.65 53.70
N PRO A 20 -26.60 4.83 53.22
CA PRO A 20 -26.51 3.71 52.27
C PRO A 20 -27.43 3.85 51.03
N SER A 21 -27.32 2.83 50.17
CA SER A 21 -27.98 2.59 48.88
C SER A 21 -29.50 2.80 48.76
N ARG A 22 -29.91 3.29 47.58
CA ARG A 22 -31.03 2.69 46.81
C ARG A 22 -30.62 2.48 45.36
N LEU A 23 -30.47 1.23 44.96
CA LEU A 23 -30.29 0.84 43.57
C LEU A 23 -31.63 0.97 42.84
N ALA A 24 -31.68 1.76 41.76
CA ALA A 24 -32.73 1.62 40.77
C ALA A 24 -32.34 0.46 39.83
N PRO A 25 -33.20 -0.56 39.63
CA PRO A 25 -32.92 -1.62 38.67
C PRO A 25 -33.01 -1.05 37.25
N LEU A 26 -31.86 -0.87 36.59
CA LEU A 26 -31.84 -0.67 35.14
C LEU A 26 -32.35 -1.95 34.48
N THR A 27 -33.63 -1.95 34.12
CA THR A 27 -34.32 -3.09 33.53
C THR A 27 -33.64 -3.48 32.23
N ALA A 28 -33.29 -4.76 32.11
CA ALA A 28 -32.69 -5.31 30.90
C ALA A 28 -33.59 -5.02 29.70
N ARG A 29 -33.15 -4.12 28.81
CA ARG A 29 -33.84 -3.84 27.56
C ARG A 29 -33.79 -5.09 26.70
N LYS A 30 -34.89 -5.86 26.70
CA LYS A 30 -35.15 -6.84 25.65
C LYS A 30 -35.25 -6.09 24.32
N PHE A 31 -34.15 -6.04 23.59
CA PHE A 31 -34.22 -5.94 22.13
C PHE A 31 -34.94 -7.21 21.67
N ALA A 32 -36.22 -7.09 21.36
CA ALA A 32 -36.88 -8.07 20.53
C ALA A 32 -36.34 -7.90 19.11
N ASP A 33 -36.18 -9.01 18.38
CA ASP A 33 -35.80 -8.99 16.97
C ASP A 33 -36.94 -8.45 16.11
N GLN A 34 -37.09 -7.12 16.11
CA GLN A 34 -37.55 -6.45 14.91
C GLN A 34 -36.43 -6.53 13.90
N VAL A 35 -36.54 -7.52 13.00
CA VAL A 35 -35.90 -7.48 11.69
C VAL A 35 -36.17 -6.09 11.14
N GLN A 36 -35.12 -5.28 10.99
CA GLN A 36 -35.25 -3.95 10.39
C GLN A 36 -35.67 -4.17 8.93
N ALA A 37 -36.95 -3.93 8.65
CA ALA A 37 -37.41 -3.82 7.28
C ALA A 37 -36.53 -2.79 6.58
N GLN A 38 -36.02 -3.12 5.39
CA GLN A 38 -35.29 -2.15 4.58
C GLN A 38 -36.21 -0.94 4.39
N PRO A 39 -35.77 0.28 4.77
CA PRO A 39 -36.67 1.42 4.80
C PRO A 39 -37.08 1.78 3.37
N ASP A 40 -38.38 1.98 3.15
CA ASP A 40 -38.96 2.14 1.83
C ASP A 40 -38.17 3.13 0.96
N ASN A 41 -37.76 2.68 -0.24
CA ASN A 41 -36.98 3.51 -1.16
C ASN A 41 -37.72 4.81 -1.51
N VAL A 42 -36.96 5.89 -1.57
CA VAL A 42 -37.45 7.23 -1.89
C VAL A 42 -37.46 7.39 -3.41
N GLU A 43 -38.66 7.40 -3.97
CA GLU A 43 -38.90 7.75 -5.37
C GLU A 43 -38.74 9.27 -5.58
N LEU A 44 -37.87 9.66 -6.50
CA LEU A 44 -37.69 11.02 -6.99
C LEU A 44 -37.60 11.04 -8.53
N PHE A 45 -37.52 12.22 -9.13
CA PHE A 45 -37.25 12.38 -10.55
C PHE A 45 -36.01 13.26 -10.77
N ILE A 46 -35.14 12.86 -11.70
CA ILE A 46 -33.95 13.62 -12.10
C ILE A 46 -33.99 13.76 -13.63
N ASP A 47 -34.11 14.99 -14.12
CA ASP A 47 -34.35 15.32 -15.52
C ASP A 47 -35.49 14.48 -16.11
N ASP A 48 -36.61 14.46 -15.37
CA ASP A 48 -37.86 13.74 -15.60
C ASP A 48 -37.79 12.20 -15.66
N LYS A 49 -36.61 11.60 -15.46
CA LYS A 49 -36.45 10.16 -15.25
C LYS A 49 -36.77 9.79 -13.80
N PRO A 50 -37.63 8.80 -13.52
CA PRO A 50 -37.85 8.31 -12.16
C PRO A 50 -36.62 7.56 -11.64
N VAL A 51 -36.29 7.78 -10.37
CA VAL A 51 -35.18 7.14 -9.66
C VAL A 51 -35.67 6.70 -8.27
N SER A 52 -35.30 5.51 -7.82
CA SER A 52 -35.66 4.94 -6.53
C SER A 52 -34.39 4.67 -5.73
N VAL A 53 -34.15 5.43 -4.66
CA VAL A 53 -32.88 5.35 -3.88
C VAL A 53 -33.14 5.15 -2.38
N PRO A 54 -32.18 4.60 -1.62
CA PRO A 54 -32.31 4.49 -0.16
C PRO A 54 -32.49 5.86 0.51
N PRO A 55 -33.29 5.97 1.58
CA PRO A 55 -33.42 7.23 2.33
C PRO A 55 -32.07 7.68 2.91
N GLY A 56 -31.87 9.00 2.99
CA GLY A 56 -30.60 9.61 3.39
C GLY A 56 -29.62 9.84 2.23
N THR A 57 -29.79 9.17 1.09
CA THR A 57 -29.01 9.42 -0.14
C THR A 57 -29.10 10.89 -0.56
N THR A 58 -27.97 11.51 -0.90
CA THR A 58 -27.96 12.90 -1.41
C THR A 58 -28.40 13.00 -2.86
N VAL A 59 -28.89 14.17 -3.28
CA VAL A 59 -29.25 14.43 -4.69
C VAL A 59 -28.06 14.18 -5.65
N LEU A 60 -26.82 14.44 -5.21
CA LEU A 60 -25.62 14.14 -6.00
C LEU A 60 -25.43 12.64 -6.22
N GLN A 61 -25.56 11.82 -5.17
CA GLN A 61 -25.45 10.36 -5.27
C GLN A 61 -26.60 9.76 -6.08
N ALA A 62 -27.82 10.27 -5.94
CA ALA A 62 -28.97 9.84 -6.73
C ALA A 62 -28.82 10.17 -8.23
N ALA A 63 -28.18 11.29 -8.58
CA ALA A 63 -27.85 11.64 -9.96
C ALA A 63 -26.76 10.73 -10.54
N ALA A 64 -25.72 10.42 -9.75
CA ALA A 64 -24.65 9.51 -10.16
C ALA A 64 -25.17 8.09 -10.49
N GLN A 65 -26.16 7.57 -9.74
CA GLN A 65 -26.77 6.27 -10.01
C GLN A 65 -27.47 6.16 -11.38
N ILE A 66 -27.85 7.27 -12.02
CA ILE A 66 -28.39 7.31 -13.38
C ILE A 66 -27.41 7.84 -14.43
N GLY A 67 -26.12 7.91 -14.10
CA GLY A 67 -25.06 8.40 -14.99
C GLY A 67 -25.07 9.92 -15.22
N VAL A 68 -25.67 10.70 -14.31
CA VAL A 68 -25.70 12.16 -14.39
C VAL A 68 -24.69 12.74 -13.39
N GLU A 69 -23.50 13.05 -13.88
CA GLU A 69 -22.44 13.66 -13.06
C GLU A 69 -22.72 15.15 -12.79
N ILE A 70 -22.78 15.52 -11.51
CA ILE A 70 -22.94 16.92 -11.07
C ILE A 70 -21.57 17.47 -10.66
N PRO A 71 -21.11 18.61 -11.23
CA PRO A 71 -19.76 19.14 -10.99
C PRO A 71 -19.52 19.50 -9.52
N ARG A 72 -18.29 19.25 -9.06
CA ARG A 72 -17.94 19.19 -7.63
C ARG A 72 -16.49 19.59 -7.36
N PHE A 73 -16.26 20.39 -6.30
CA PHE A 73 -14.91 20.76 -5.81
C PHE A 73 -14.67 20.49 -4.32
N CYS A 74 -15.68 20.65 -3.46
CA CYS A 74 -15.53 20.34 -2.02
C CYS A 74 -16.06 18.96 -1.64
N TYR A 75 -17.04 18.42 -2.37
CA TYR A 75 -17.53 17.07 -2.11
C TYR A 75 -16.42 16.05 -2.42
N HIS A 76 -16.33 15.04 -1.56
CA HIS A 76 -15.62 13.79 -1.76
C HIS A 76 -16.51 12.67 -1.21
N GLU A 77 -16.39 11.46 -1.74
CA GLU A 77 -17.28 10.36 -1.34
C GLU A 77 -16.87 9.75 0.01
N ARG A 78 -15.60 9.91 0.42
CA ARG A 78 -15.02 9.42 1.68
C ARG A 78 -14.79 10.50 2.75
N LEU A 79 -15.28 11.72 2.55
CA LEU A 79 -15.10 12.84 3.49
C LEU A 79 -16.43 13.50 3.83
N ALA A 80 -16.56 14.05 5.04
CA ALA A 80 -17.79 14.69 5.50
C ALA A 80 -18.24 15.86 4.61
N VAL A 81 -19.55 16.05 4.45
CA VAL A 81 -20.12 17.01 3.49
C VAL A 81 -19.97 18.45 3.98
N ALA A 82 -19.06 19.21 3.36
CA ALA A 82 -18.84 20.63 3.69
C ALA A 82 -19.80 21.62 2.99
N GLY A 83 -20.10 21.43 1.71
CA GLY A 83 -20.94 22.36 0.92
C GLY A 83 -20.32 23.72 0.55
N ASN A 84 -19.05 23.97 0.92
CA ASN A 84 -18.37 25.27 0.78
C ASN A 84 -18.32 25.83 -0.67
N CYS A 85 -18.04 24.99 -1.68
CA CYS A 85 -17.75 25.47 -3.04
C CYS A 85 -18.96 25.86 -3.89
N ARG A 86 -20.17 25.40 -3.55
CA ARG A 86 -21.43 25.62 -4.31
C ARG A 86 -21.43 25.23 -5.80
N MET A 87 -20.43 24.54 -6.35
CA MET A 87 -20.44 24.13 -7.77
C MET A 87 -21.58 23.15 -8.11
N CYS A 88 -21.97 22.32 -7.14
CA CYS A 88 -23.04 21.32 -7.27
C CYS A 88 -24.47 21.90 -7.13
N LEU A 89 -24.69 23.18 -7.44
CA LEU A 89 -26.03 23.75 -7.45
C LEU A 89 -26.88 23.13 -8.58
N VAL A 90 -28.14 22.83 -8.26
CA VAL A 90 -29.18 22.33 -9.18
C VAL A 90 -30.52 22.99 -8.88
N GLU A 91 -31.37 23.09 -9.88
CA GLU A 91 -32.79 23.44 -9.72
C GLU A 91 -33.57 22.26 -9.16
N VAL A 92 -34.48 22.55 -8.23
CA VAL A 92 -35.45 21.60 -7.68
C VAL A 92 -36.81 22.26 -7.76
N GLU A 93 -37.81 21.58 -8.31
CA GLU A 93 -39.14 22.16 -8.45
C GLU A 93 -39.72 22.58 -7.10
N LYS A 94 -40.43 23.72 -7.10
CA LYS A 94 -40.98 24.40 -5.92
C LYS A 94 -39.92 24.98 -4.95
N SER A 95 -38.62 24.86 -5.24
CA SER A 95 -37.60 25.66 -4.56
C SER A 95 -37.45 27.04 -5.22
N PRO A 96 -37.46 28.15 -4.46
CA PRO A 96 -37.25 29.50 -4.99
C PRO A 96 -35.77 29.82 -5.29
N LYS A 97 -34.85 28.90 -5.02
CA LYS A 97 -33.40 29.05 -5.24
C LYS A 97 -32.73 27.72 -5.61
N PRO A 98 -31.60 27.72 -6.32
CA PRO A 98 -30.80 26.52 -6.52
C PRO A 98 -30.38 25.88 -5.19
N ILE A 99 -30.34 24.55 -5.17
CA ILE A 99 -29.99 23.74 -3.99
C ILE A 99 -28.66 23.02 -4.24
N ALA A 100 -27.81 22.91 -3.21
CA ALA A 100 -26.54 22.20 -3.30
C ALA A 100 -26.75 20.68 -3.25
N ALA A 101 -26.61 20.01 -4.39
CA ALA A 101 -26.92 18.60 -4.56
C ALA A 101 -26.11 17.68 -3.62
N CYS A 102 -24.89 18.08 -3.25
CA CYS A 102 -24.01 17.27 -2.38
C CYS A 102 -24.45 17.20 -0.92
N ALA A 103 -25.40 18.03 -0.48
CA ALA A 103 -25.79 18.18 0.93
C ALA A 103 -27.30 18.08 1.17
N MET A 104 -28.12 18.12 0.11
CA MET A 104 -29.55 17.92 0.21
C MET A 104 -29.86 16.41 0.12
N PRO A 105 -30.46 15.79 1.16
CA PRO A 105 -31.02 14.45 1.04
C PRO A 105 -32.21 14.45 0.09
N VAL A 106 -32.46 13.34 -0.61
CA VAL A 106 -33.63 13.20 -1.46
C VAL A 106 -34.94 13.17 -0.65
N MET A 107 -36.04 13.59 -1.28
CA MET A 107 -37.40 13.53 -0.71
C MET A 107 -38.37 12.90 -1.71
N LYS A 108 -39.43 12.25 -1.22
CA LYS A 108 -40.39 11.56 -2.09
C LYS A 108 -41.12 12.54 -3.01
N GLY A 109 -41.11 12.27 -4.31
CA GLY A 109 -41.70 13.14 -5.34
C GLY A 109 -40.90 14.41 -5.64
N MET A 110 -39.66 14.53 -5.15
CA MET A 110 -38.74 15.61 -5.50
C MET A 110 -38.41 15.54 -7.00
N ARG A 111 -38.47 16.68 -7.71
CA ARG A 111 -38.11 16.77 -9.14
C ARG A 111 -36.91 17.68 -9.30
N VAL A 112 -35.78 17.11 -9.69
CA VAL A 112 -34.48 17.77 -9.85
C VAL A 112 -34.20 17.98 -11.34
N LYS A 113 -33.72 19.17 -11.70
CA LYS A 113 -33.31 19.50 -13.07
C LYS A 113 -31.84 19.87 -13.07
N THR A 114 -31.00 19.03 -13.69
CA THR A 114 -29.54 19.18 -13.64
C THR A 114 -28.98 20.02 -14.79
N ASN A 115 -29.80 20.31 -15.81
CA ASN A 115 -29.44 21.06 -17.02
C ASN A 115 -30.41 22.22 -17.34
N SER A 116 -31.12 22.77 -16.34
CA SER A 116 -31.95 23.97 -16.55
C SER A 116 -31.11 25.25 -16.71
N ASP A 117 -31.65 26.29 -17.35
CA ASP A 117 -30.97 27.59 -17.49
C ASP A 117 -30.57 28.21 -16.15
N LEU A 118 -31.39 28.01 -15.09
CA LEU A 118 -31.08 28.44 -13.74
C LEU A 118 -29.87 27.66 -13.17
N THR A 119 -29.82 26.35 -13.42
CA THR A 119 -28.73 25.47 -12.99
C THR A 119 -27.42 25.81 -13.71
N ARG A 120 -27.49 26.05 -15.02
CA ARG A 120 -26.34 26.46 -15.84
C ARG A 120 -25.76 27.80 -15.38
N LYS A 121 -26.60 28.84 -15.24
CA LYS A 121 -26.18 30.16 -14.74
C LYS A 121 -25.61 30.11 -13.32
N ALA A 122 -26.10 29.21 -12.47
CA ALA A 122 -25.53 28.99 -11.14
C ALA A 122 -24.11 28.41 -11.19
N ARG A 123 -23.84 27.45 -12.10
CA ARG A 123 -22.50 26.88 -12.33
C ARG A 123 -21.55 27.88 -12.97
N GLU A 124 -21.99 28.57 -14.02
CA GLU A 124 -21.26 29.63 -14.72
C GLU A 124 -20.79 30.72 -13.73
N GLY A 125 -21.69 31.21 -12.87
CA GLY A 125 -21.38 32.22 -11.86
C GLY A 125 -20.45 31.73 -10.74
N VAL A 126 -20.61 30.48 -10.27
CA VAL A 126 -19.69 29.89 -9.28
C VAL A 126 -18.29 29.71 -9.88
N MET A 127 -18.20 29.23 -11.13
CA MET A 127 -16.92 29.08 -11.84
C MET A 127 -16.22 30.44 -12.00
N GLU A 128 -16.96 31.49 -12.37
CA GLU A 128 -16.38 32.84 -12.45
C GLU A 128 -15.83 33.31 -11.10
N PHE A 129 -16.56 33.15 -9.98
CA PHE A 129 -16.06 33.52 -8.66
C PHE A 129 -14.79 32.76 -8.24
N LEU A 130 -14.65 31.49 -8.64
CA LEU A 130 -13.44 30.70 -8.41
C LEU A 130 -12.26 31.24 -9.23
N LEU A 131 -12.49 31.57 -10.50
CA LEU A 131 -11.46 32.04 -11.43
C LEU A 131 -11.07 33.51 -11.26
N VAL A 132 -11.94 34.36 -10.69
CA VAL A 132 -11.66 35.77 -10.36
C VAL A 132 -10.34 35.92 -9.62
N ASN A 133 -10.10 35.10 -8.59
CA ASN A 133 -8.89 35.15 -7.75
C ASN A 133 -7.89 34.00 -8.01
N HIS A 134 -8.15 33.09 -8.94
CA HIS A 134 -7.19 32.04 -9.31
C HIS A 134 -6.06 32.61 -10.20
N PRO A 135 -4.79 32.22 -10.02
CA PRO A 135 -3.67 32.69 -10.85
C PRO A 135 -3.70 32.06 -12.25
N LEU A 136 -3.02 32.67 -13.23
CA LEU A 136 -2.92 32.15 -14.61
C LEU A 136 -1.82 31.09 -14.76
N ASP A 137 -1.73 30.21 -13.76
CA ASP A 137 -0.59 29.31 -13.54
C ASP A 137 -0.62 28.04 -14.40
N CYS A 138 -1.67 27.78 -15.18
CA CYS A 138 -1.88 26.51 -15.89
C CYS A 138 -0.65 25.96 -16.64
N PRO A 139 0.17 26.77 -17.35
CA PRO A 139 1.40 26.29 -18.01
C PRO A 139 2.49 25.78 -17.05
N ILE A 140 2.53 26.28 -15.81
CA ILE A 140 3.51 25.95 -14.75
C ILE A 140 2.87 25.22 -13.54
N CYS A 141 1.61 24.80 -13.68
CA CYS A 141 0.89 24.05 -12.67
C CYS A 141 1.03 22.56 -12.98
N ASP A 142 1.63 21.76 -12.09
CA ASP A 142 1.90 20.33 -12.35
C ASP A 142 0.64 19.54 -12.73
N GLN A 143 -0.48 19.84 -12.08
CA GLN A 143 -1.80 19.23 -12.33
C GLN A 143 -2.51 19.75 -13.60
N GLY A 144 -1.90 20.66 -14.37
CA GLY A 144 -2.44 21.09 -15.66
C GLY A 144 -2.64 19.89 -16.60
N GLY A 145 -3.87 19.67 -17.05
CA GLY A 145 -4.30 18.49 -17.81
C GLY A 145 -4.88 17.33 -16.99
N GLU A 146 -5.03 17.47 -15.66
CA GLU A 146 -5.76 16.55 -14.77
C GLU A 146 -6.41 17.31 -13.59
N CYS A 147 -6.89 18.54 -13.86
CA CYS A 147 -7.32 19.49 -12.84
C CYS A 147 -8.84 19.67 -12.90
N ASP A 148 -9.56 19.26 -11.84
CA ASP A 148 -11.02 19.43 -11.69
C ASP A 148 -11.45 20.85 -12.14
N LEU A 149 -10.71 21.89 -11.74
CA LEU A 149 -11.05 23.29 -12.06
C LEU A 149 -10.88 23.63 -13.54
N GLN A 150 -9.86 23.07 -14.20
CA GLN A 150 -9.65 23.27 -15.64
C GLN A 150 -10.78 22.61 -16.43
N ASP A 151 -11.06 21.34 -16.14
CA ASP A 151 -12.00 20.53 -16.92
C ASP A 151 -13.45 20.97 -16.67
N GLN A 152 -13.83 21.25 -15.42
CA GLN A 152 -15.14 21.80 -15.09
C GLN A 152 -15.32 23.24 -15.59
N SER A 153 -14.24 24.03 -15.74
CA SER A 153 -14.33 25.35 -16.40
C SER A 153 -14.59 25.22 -17.89
N MET A 154 -13.96 24.25 -18.58
CA MET A 154 -14.18 24.02 -20.00
C MET A 154 -15.56 23.41 -20.29
N ALA A 155 -16.12 22.62 -19.36
CA ALA A 155 -17.40 21.94 -19.53
C ALA A 155 -18.62 22.74 -19.01
N PHE A 156 -18.47 23.55 -17.96
CA PHE A 156 -19.59 24.22 -17.27
C PHE A 156 -19.35 25.72 -16.96
N GLY A 157 -18.21 26.28 -17.38
CA GLY A 157 -17.86 27.68 -17.14
C GLY A 157 -18.32 28.64 -18.25
N SER A 158 -18.12 29.94 -17.99
CA SER A 158 -18.17 30.99 -19.02
C SER A 158 -16.93 30.91 -19.93
N ASP A 159 -17.07 31.25 -21.21
CA ASP A 159 -15.96 31.29 -22.17
C ASP A 159 -15.05 32.54 -21.99
N LYS A 160 -15.50 33.53 -21.20
CA LYS A 160 -14.80 34.79 -20.95
C LYS A 160 -14.90 35.20 -19.48
N SER A 161 -13.82 35.81 -18.98
CA SER A 161 -13.78 36.53 -17.71
C SER A 161 -14.37 37.94 -17.87
N ARG A 162 -15.15 38.41 -16.89
CA ARG A 162 -15.53 39.83 -16.76
C ARG A 162 -14.60 40.61 -15.81
N PHE A 163 -13.68 39.92 -15.12
CA PHE A 163 -12.74 40.55 -14.19
C PHE A 163 -11.58 41.18 -14.95
N THR A 164 -11.69 42.49 -15.19
CA THR A 164 -10.58 43.36 -15.60
C THR A 164 -10.18 44.25 -14.42
N ASP A 165 -9.01 44.02 -13.84
CA ASP A 165 -8.47 44.92 -12.81
C ASP A 165 -7.95 46.21 -13.44
N ILE A 166 -8.82 47.21 -13.56
CA ILE A 166 -8.51 48.54 -14.11
C ILE A 166 -7.87 49.47 -13.05
N HIS A 167 -7.68 48.98 -11.82
CA HIS A 167 -7.30 49.79 -10.66
C HIS A 167 -6.01 49.32 -9.96
N PHE A 168 -5.26 48.38 -10.57
CA PHE A 168 -4.05 47.78 -10.02
C PHE A 168 -4.25 47.17 -8.62
N SER A 169 -5.47 46.69 -8.35
CA SER A 169 -5.86 46.02 -7.10
C SER A 169 -5.41 44.55 -7.04
N GLY A 170 -5.10 43.97 -8.20
CA GLY A 170 -4.56 42.62 -8.36
C GLY A 170 -5.58 41.50 -8.25
N LYS A 171 -5.16 40.31 -8.67
CA LYS A 171 -5.64 39.06 -8.07
C LYS A 171 -4.94 38.90 -6.71
N ARG A 172 -5.60 38.31 -5.72
CA ARG A 172 -4.92 37.97 -4.45
C ARG A 172 -3.72 37.05 -4.72
N ALA A 173 -2.66 37.23 -3.94
CA ALA A 173 -1.57 36.26 -3.83
C ALA A 173 -1.50 35.75 -2.39
N VAL A 174 -1.05 34.51 -2.20
CA VAL A 174 -0.90 33.85 -0.90
C VAL A 174 0.47 33.19 -0.87
N GLU A 175 1.19 33.39 0.25
CA GLU A 175 2.50 32.82 0.50
C GLU A 175 2.46 31.27 0.59
N ASP A 176 3.50 30.64 0.07
CA ASP A 176 3.58 29.19 -0.05
C ASP A 176 4.17 28.57 1.23
N LYS A 177 3.32 27.91 2.01
CA LYS A 177 3.66 27.31 3.31
C LYS A 177 4.39 25.99 3.13
N ASP A 178 5.62 25.84 3.61
CA ASP A 178 6.27 24.52 3.58
C ASP A 178 5.66 23.57 4.63
N VAL A 179 5.23 22.40 4.17
CA VAL A 179 4.60 21.34 4.99
C VAL A 179 5.42 20.04 4.97
N GLY A 180 6.64 20.06 4.43
CA GLY A 180 7.58 18.92 4.45
C GLY A 180 8.02 18.44 3.06
N PRO A 181 8.86 17.41 2.98
CA PRO A 181 9.56 17.04 1.75
C PRO A 181 8.69 16.35 0.67
N LEU A 182 7.50 15.88 1.01
CA LEU A 182 6.64 15.09 0.12
C LEU A 182 5.65 15.94 -0.70
N ILE A 183 5.02 16.93 -0.07
CA ILE A 183 4.00 17.78 -0.69
C ILE A 183 4.59 19.15 -1.02
N LYS A 184 4.45 19.57 -2.28
CA LYS A 184 4.73 20.92 -2.77
C LYS A 184 3.44 21.73 -2.78
N THR A 185 3.50 22.83 -2.05
CA THR A 185 2.42 23.76 -1.77
C THR A 185 2.54 24.98 -2.66
N ILE A 186 1.47 25.35 -3.38
CA ILE A 186 1.36 26.63 -4.08
C ILE A 186 -0.01 27.24 -3.74
N MET A 187 -0.07 27.96 -2.62
CA MET A 187 -1.31 28.35 -1.94
C MET A 187 -2.11 29.41 -2.68
N THR A 188 -1.49 30.21 -3.54
CA THR A 188 -2.21 31.15 -4.43
C THR A 188 -3.23 30.43 -5.33
N ARG A 189 -2.98 29.16 -5.69
CA ARG A 189 -3.91 28.33 -6.49
C ARG A 189 -5.09 27.77 -5.68
N CYS A 190 -5.07 27.84 -4.35
CA CYS A 190 -6.06 27.19 -3.50
C CYS A 190 -7.44 27.86 -3.59
N ILE A 191 -8.47 27.07 -3.94
CA ILE A 191 -9.87 27.49 -4.03
C ILE A 191 -10.69 27.29 -2.74
N HIS A 192 -10.02 27.08 -1.60
CA HIS A 192 -10.63 26.94 -0.27
C HIS A 192 -11.72 25.83 -0.18
N CYS A 193 -11.60 24.75 -0.95
CA CYS A 193 -12.57 23.64 -0.96
C CYS A 193 -12.58 22.78 0.33
N THR A 194 -11.61 23.01 1.23
CA THR A 194 -11.40 22.31 2.52
C THR A 194 -11.41 20.77 2.44
N ARG A 195 -11.09 20.16 1.29
CA ARG A 195 -10.89 18.70 1.17
C ARG A 195 -9.71 18.23 2.03
N CYS A 196 -8.55 18.86 1.88
CA CYS A 196 -7.32 18.50 2.62
C CYS A 196 -7.44 18.64 4.14
N ILE A 197 -8.16 19.64 4.66
CA ILE A 197 -8.43 19.82 6.10
C ILE A 197 -9.27 18.67 6.65
N ARG A 198 -10.37 18.33 5.95
CA ARG A 198 -11.22 17.20 6.34
C ARG A 198 -10.47 15.88 6.27
N PHE A 199 -9.70 15.63 5.22
CA PHE A 199 -8.84 14.44 5.16
C PHE A 199 -7.83 14.38 6.32
N ALA A 200 -7.18 15.50 6.63
CA ALA A 200 -6.20 15.56 7.72
C ALA A 200 -6.83 15.21 9.08
N SER A 201 -8.04 15.70 9.36
CA SER A 201 -8.76 15.43 10.62
C SER A 201 -9.48 14.06 10.63
N GLU A 202 -10.22 13.75 9.57
CA GLU A 202 -11.11 12.57 9.47
C GLU A 202 -10.31 11.29 9.16
N VAL A 203 -9.40 11.30 8.18
CA VAL A 203 -8.77 10.07 7.66
C VAL A 203 -7.33 9.89 8.11
N ALA A 204 -6.50 10.93 8.05
CA ALA A 204 -5.10 10.89 8.50
C ALA A 204 -4.94 11.12 10.02
N GLY A 205 -5.96 11.68 10.67
CA GLY A 205 -6.00 11.90 12.12
C GLY A 205 -4.92 12.80 12.70
N VAL A 206 -4.50 13.83 11.95
CA VAL A 206 -3.50 14.83 12.35
C VAL A 206 -4.06 16.22 12.05
N ASP A 207 -4.59 16.90 13.07
CA ASP A 207 -5.28 18.21 12.99
C ASP A 207 -4.34 19.42 12.73
N ASP A 208 -3.28 19.24 11.96
CA ASP A 208 -2.31 20.29 11.62
C ASP A 208 -2.78 21.22 10.50
N PHE A 209 -3.62 20.73 9.59
CA PHE A 209 -4.19 21.52 8.50
C PHE A 209 -5.48 22.22 8.94
N GLY A 210 -5.52 23.56 8.86
CA GLY A 210 -6.70 24.34 9.21
C GLY A 210 -7.00 25.49 8.22
N THR A 211 -8.05 26.26 8.54
CA THR A 211 -8.31 27.57 7.95
C THR A 211 -7.88 28.67 8.91
N THR A 212 -7.09 29.62 8.43
CA THR A 212 -6.59 30.77 9.19
C THR A 212 -7.06 32.06 8.50
N GLY A 213 -7.37 33.12 9.26
CA GLY A 213 -7.99 34.33 8.70
C GLY A 213 -9.48 34.17 8.34
N ARG A 214 -10.02 35.09 7.54
CA ARG A 214 -11.43 35.10 7.08
C ARG A 214 -11.60 35.86 5.77
N GLY A 215 -12.66 35.56 5.01
CA GLY A 215 -12.94 36.23 3.74
C GLY A 215 -11.93 35.87 2.65
N THR A 216 -11.59 36.84 1.79
CA THR A 216 -10.60 36.66 0.71
C THR A 216 -9.21 36.31 1.24
N ASP A 217 -8.86 36.83 2.40
CA ASP A 217 -7.55 36.65 3.07
C ASP A 217 -7.52 35.42 3.97
N MET A 218 -8.55 34.58 3.92
CA MET A 218 -8.49 33.24 4.51
C MET A 218 -7.41 32.42 3.79
N GLN A 219 -6.62 31.68 4.55
CA GLN A 219 -5.59 30.78 4.05
C GLN A 219 -5.79 29.37 4.60
N VAL A 220 -5.53 28.37 3.76
CA VAL A 220 -5.51 26.94 4.13
C VAL A 220 -4.07 26.53 4.45
N GLY A 221 -3.88 25.62 5.41
CA GLY A 221 -2.58 25.06 5.77
C GLY A 221 -2.37 25.06 7.27
N THR A 222 -1.12 24.86 7.69
CA THR A 222 -0.70 25.06 9.08
C THR A 222 -0.74 26.54 9.46
N TYR A 223 -0.87 26.84 10.77
CA TYR A 223 -0.74 28.21 11.29
C TYR A 223 0.72 28.60 11.57
N VAL A 224 1.53 27.64 12.02
CA VAL A 224 2.98 27.75 12.20
C VAL A 224 3.72 26.93 11.12
N GLU A 225 5.02 27.17 10.96
CA GLU A 225 5.89 26.27 10.20
C GLU A 225 6.00 24.91 10.92
N LYS A 226 5.16 23.95 10.49
CA LYS A 226 5.15 22.57 10.97
C LYS A 226 4.99 21.64 9.77
N MET A 227 5.83 20.61 9.71
CA MET A 227 5.68 19.57 8.69
C MET A 227 4.45 18.72 8.99
N PHE A 228 3.67 18.39 7.96
CA PHE A 228 2.48 17.55 8.07
C PHE A 228 2.90 16.08 8.11
N LEU A 229 3.28 15.61 9.32
CA LEU A 229 3.83 14.28 9.54
C LEU A 229 2.72 13.24 9.75
N SER A 230 2.26 12.66 8.64
CA SER A 230 1.41 11.47 8.62
C SER A 230 1.91 10.48 7.56
N GLU A 231 1.72 9.20 7.82
CA GLU A 231 1.93 8.04 6.96
C GLU A 231 1.00 7.98 5.73
N LEU A 232 -0.05 8.79 5.72
CA LEU A 232 -1.04 8.96 4.65
C LEU A 232 -1.07 10.40 4.12
N SER A 233 -0.07 11.23 4.43
CA SER A 233 -0.06 12.67 4.15
C SER A 233 -0.20 13.01 2.66
N GLY A 234 0.45 12.25 1.77
CA GLY A 234 0.49 12.50 0.33
C GLY A 234 -0.83 12.31 -0.40
N ASN A 235 -1.84 11.68 0.23
CA ASN A 235 -3.18 11.57 -0.34
C ASN A 235 -3.89 12.94 -0.51
N ILE A 236 -3.44 13.99 0.20
CA ILE A 236 -3.96 15.36 -0.01
C ILE A 236 -3.63 15.94 -1.40
N ILE A 237 -2.70 15.32 -2.13
CA ILE A 237 -2.36 15.67 -3.52
C ILE A 237 -3.50 15.23 -4.44
N ASP A 238 -3.87 13.95 -4.41
CA ASP A 238 -4.92 13.39 -5.28
C ASP A 238 -6.30 14.00 -4.95
N LEU A 239 -6.54 14.32 -3.68
CA LEU A 239 -7.75 15.03 -3.25
C LEU A 239 -7.84 16.47 -3.76
N CYS A 240 -6.73 17.09 -4.18
CA CYS A 240 -6.74 18.50 -4.53
C CYS A 240 -7.41 18.71 -5.90
N PRO A 241 -8.51 19.49 -5.99
CA PRO A 241 -9.15 19.81 -7.29
C PRO A 241 -8.32 20.79 -8.14
N VAL A 242 -7.19 21.24 -7.63
CA VAL A 242 -6.32 22.29 -8.17
C VAL A 242 -4.89 22.01 -7.73
N GLY A 243 -3.91 22.34 -8.58
CA GLY A 243 -2.48 22.09 -8.31
C GLY A 243 -1.86 23.03 -7.26
N ALA A 244 -2.57 23.24 -6.15
CA ALA A 244 -2.12 23.92 -4.94
C ALA A 244 -1.44 22.95 -3.95
N LEU A 245 -1.78 21.66 -4.01
CA LEU A 245 -1.07 20.57 -3.32
C LEU A 245 -0.63 19.58 -4.39
N THR A 246 0.68 19.40 -4.54
CA THR A 246 1.31 18.63 -5.63
C THR A 246 2.43 17.76 -5.07
N SER A 247 2.83 16.70 -5.79
CA SER A 247 3.97 15.87 -5.36
C SER A 247 5.29 16.62 -5.56
N LYS A 248 6.02 16.90 -4.46
CA LYS A 248 7.32 17.59 -4.51
C LYS A 248 8.36 16.74 -5.26
N PRO A 249 8.46 15.40 -5.10
CA PRO A 249 9.35 14.56 -5.90
C PRO A 249 9.01 14.44 -7.40
N TYR A 250 7.74 14.60 -7.80
CA TYR A 250 7.29 14.53 -9.20
C TYR A 250 7.30 15.89 -9.91
N SER A 251 7.47 16.99 -9.17
CA SER A 251 7.21 18.35 -9.70
C SER A 251 8.07 18.68 -10.91
N PHE A 252 7.41 19.13 -11.97
CA PHE A 252 7.93 19.43 -13.31
C PHE A 252 8.58 18.25 -14.05
N ALA A 253 8.52 17.02 -13.53
CA ALA A 253 9.13 15.85 -14.19
C ALA A 253 8.37 15.42 -15.45
N ALA A 254 7.03 15.50 -15.45
CA ALA A 254 6.16 15.07 -16.56
C ALA A 254 4.75 15.67 -16.54
N ARG A 255 4.01 15.45 -17.64
CA ARG A 255 2.61 15.85 -17.83
C ARG A 255 1.65 14.65 -17.87
N PRO A 256 0.38 14.80 -17.47
CA PRO A 256 -0.56 13.67 -17.39
C PRO A 256 -0.73 12.94 -18.73
N TRP A 257 -0.89 13.70 -19.81
CA TRP A 257 -1.17 13.21 -21.17
C TRP A 257 -0.01 12.48 -21.87
N GLU A 258 1.22 12.58 -21.37
CA GLU A 258 2.37 11.80 -21.88
C GLU A 258 2.67 10.55 -21.06
N THR A 259 2.04 10.39 -19.88
CA THR A 259 2.23 9.20 -19.05
C THR A 259 1.35 8.04 -19.53
N ARG A 260 1.95 6.85 -19.64
CA ARG A 260 1.21 5.59 -19.75
C ARG A 260 0.79 5.17 -18.34
N ARG A 261 -0.45 4.73 -18.21
CA ARG A 261 -1.03 4.24 -16.95
C ARG A 261 -1.08 2.72 -17.00
N ILE A 262 -0.40 2.05 -16.08
CA ILE A 262 -0.39 0.60 -15.95
C ILE A 262 -0.93 0.25 -14.56
N ASP A 263 -2.09 -0.40 -14.52
CA ASP A 263 -2.69 -0.95 -13.31
C ASP A 263 -1.79 -2.04 -12.71
N SER A 264 -1.52 -1.98 -11.41
CA SER A 264 -0.69 -2.95 -10.71
C SER A 264 -1.04 -3.01 -9.21
N VAL A 265 -0.18 -3.64 -8.42
CA VAL A 265 -0.35 -3.90 -6.99
C VAL A 265 0.92 -3.45 -6.26
N ASP A 266 0.76 -2.83 -5.10
CA ASP A 266 1.88 -2.51 -4.20
C ASP A 266 2.32 -3.73 -3.36
N VAL A 267 3.59 -3.74 -2.99
CA VAL A 267 4.26 -4.82 -2.25
C VAL A 267 5.02 -4.30 -1.01
N LEU A 268 4.99 -2.99 -0.76
CA LEU A 268 5.74 -2.36 0.33
C LEU A 268 4.98 -2.38 1.68
N ASP A 269 3.76 -2.90 1.69
CA ASP A 269 2.96 -3.21 2.86
C ASP A 269 2.25 -4.58 2.68
N PRO A 270 1.72 -5.20 3.75
CA PRO A 270 1.12 -6.53 3.67
C PRO A 270 -0.31 -6.51 3.10
N LEU A 271 -0.87 -5.35 2.73
CA LEU A 271 -2.29 -5.18 2.37
C LEU A 271 -2.54 -5.35 0.87
N GLY A 272 -1.51 -5.25 0.02
CA GLY A 272 -1.65 -5.40 -1.43
C GLY A 272 -2.44 -4.25 -2.04
N SER A 273 -2.03 -3.02 -1.74
CA SER A 273 -2.74 -1.80 -2.18
C SER A 273 -2.86 -1.72 -3.70
N ASN A 274 -4.06 -1.47 -4.22
CA ASN A 274 -4.29 -1.33 -5.66
C ASN A 274 -3.70 0.00 -6.15
N ILE A 275 -2.87 -0.04 -7.20
CA ILE A 275 -2.15 1.15 -7.72
C ILE A 275 -2.24 1.29 -9.24
N VAL A 276 -2.02 2.51 -9.72
CA VAL A 276 -1.67 2.84 -11.11
C VAL A 276 -0.23 3.33 -11.14
N VAL A 277 0.63 2.59 -11.84
CA VAL A 277 2.01 2.99 -12.11
C VAL A 277 2.01 3.89 -13.35
N ALA A 278 2.41 5.15 -13.19
CA ALA A 278 2.49 6.11 -14.30
C ALA A 278 3.93 6.16 -14.84
N THR A 279 4.10 5.79 -16.11
CA THR A 279 5.42 5.65 -16.75
C THR A 279 5.56 6.53 -17.99
N ARG A 280 6.79 6.97 -18.28
CA ARG A 280 7.16 7.66 -19.51
C ARG A 280 8.51 7.11 -19.96
N THR A 281 8.72 6.88 -21.26
CA THR A 281 10.05 6.50 -21.80
C THR A 281 10.76 5.34 -21.05
N ASN A 282 9.99 4.33 -20.61
CA ASN A 282 10.46 3.17 -19.82
C ASN A 282 10.97 3.51 -18.39
N GLU A 283 10.53 4.63 -17.84
CA GLU A 283 10.83 5.10 -16.48
C GLU A 283 9.52 5.25 -15.67
N VAL A 284 9.49 4.77 -14.42
CA VAL A 284 8.39 5.04 -13.49
C VAL A 284 8.53 6.47 -12.95
N LEU A 285 7.49 7.30 -13.06
CA LEU A 285 7.55 8.70 -12.64
C LEU A 285 6.75 9.00 -11.38
N ARG A 286 5.58 8.37 -11.21
CA ARG A 286 4.76 8.44 -10.00
C ARG A 286 3.91 7.19 -9.86
N ILE A 287 3.49 6.91 -8.63
CA ILE A 287 2.48 5.89 -8.31
C ILE A 287 1.25 6.62 -7.76
N LEU A 288 0.08 6.24 -8.27
CA LEU A 288 -1.23 6.73 -7.82
C LEU A 288 -2.03 5.55 -7.25
N PRO A 289 -2.96 5.77 -6.31
CA PRO A 289 -3.95 4.77 -5.94
C PRO A 289 -4.84 4.39 -7.14
N ARG A 290 -5.34 3.15 -7.12
CA ARG A 290 -6.49 2.71 -7.92
C ARG A 290 -7.61 2.31 -6.96
N THR A 291 -8.83 2.73 -7.26
CA THR A 291 -9.98 2.52 -6.37
C THR A 291 -10.25 1.04 -6.13
N ASN A 292 -10.44 0.66 -4.85
CA ASN A 292 -10.82 -0.68 -4.42
C ASN A 292 -11.49 -0.66 -3.04
N GLU A 293 -12.82 -0.78 -3.03
CA GLU A 293 -13.66 -0.84 -1.83
C GLU A 293 -13.23 -1.90 -0.81
N GLU A 294 -12.66 -3.01 -1.26
CA GLU A 294 -12.33 -4.15 -0.39
C GLU A 294 -11.02 -3.93 0.39
N ILE A 295 -10.11 -3.07 -0.10
CA ILE A 295 -8.75 -2.89 0.45
C ILE A 295 -8.50 -1.42 0.80
N ASN A 296 -8.09 -0.60 -0.16
CA ASN A 296 -7.52 0.74 0.09
C ASN A 296 -8.50 1.92 -0.11
N GLU A 297 -9.77 1.66 -0.45
CA GLU A 297 -10.74 2.65 -0.93
C GLU A 297 -10.19 3.44 -2.13
N GLU A 298 -9.65 4.63 -1.90
CA GLU A 298 -9.02 5.53 -2.87
C GLU A 298 -7.64 6.03 -2.38
N TRP A 299 -7.16 5.46 -1.27
CA TRP A 299 -5.97 5.92 -0.54
C TRP A 299 -4.74 5.06 -0.86
N LEU A 300 -3.56 5.57 -0.51
CA LEU A 300 -2.27 4.90 -0.64
C LEU A 300 -1.31 5.36 0.47
N SER A 301 -0.49 4.46 1.04
CA SER A 301 0.53 4.87 2.01
C SER A 301 1.61 5.73 1.35
N ASP A 302 2.23 6.64 2.10
CA ASP A 302 3.31 7.48 1.56
C ASP A 302 4.56 6.67 1.19
N LYS A 303 4.79 5.54 1.88
CA LYS A 303 5.81 4.56 1.50
C LYS A 303 5.57 4.07 0.06
N SER A 304 4.37 3.58 -0.21
CA SER A 304 3.91 3.05 -1.50
C SER A 304 3.87 4.13 -2.59
N ARG A 305 3.50 5.37 -2.23
CA ARG A 305 3.36 6.51 -3.16
C ARG A 305 4.70 7.05 -3.65
N PHE A 306 5.71 7.14 -2.77
CA PHE A 306 6.96 7.86 -3.06
C PHE A 306 8.19 6.98 -3.32
N ALA A 307 8.22 5.72 -2.87
CA ALA A 307 9.37 4.81 -3.06
C ALA A 307 9.67 4.41 -4.53
N CYS A 308 8.95 4.96 -5.50
CA CYS A 308 9.27 4.81 -6.92
C CYS A 308 10.60 5.48 -7.34
N ASP A 309 11.18 6.36 -6.50
CA ASP A 309 12.55 6.86 -6.71
C ASP A 309 13.60 5.75 -6.49
N GLY A 310 13.39 4.92 -5.46
CA GLY A 310 14.24 3.78 -5.12
C GLY A 310 14.40 2.80 -6.28
N LEU A 311 13.35 2.59 -7.09
CA LEU A 311 13.40 1.74 -8.29
C LEU A 311 14.47 2.17 -9.33
N LYS A 312 14.99 3.39 -9.24
CA LYS A 312 16.02 3.96 -10.14
C LYS A 312 17.43 3.96 -9.53
N ARG A 313 17.55 3.68 -8.23
CA ARG A 313 18.79 3.86 -7.43
C ARG A 313 19.30 2.50 -6.96
N GLN A 314 20.62 2.34 -6.89
CA GLN A 314 21.30 1.11 -6.41
C GLN A 314 20.76 -0.19 -7.04
N ARG A 315 20.30 -0.14 -8.30
CA ARG A 315 19.74 -1.30 -9.00
C ARG A 315 20.82 -2.27 -9.45
N LEU A 316 20.58 -3.55 -9.25
CA LEU A 316 21.43 -4.61 -9.78
C LEU A 316 21.13 -4.81 -11.27
N VAL A 317 22.11 -4.48 -12.12
CA VAL A 317 21.96 -4.44 -13.59
C VAL A 317 22.80 -5.48 -14.33
N THR A 318 23.74 -6.14 -13.65
CA THR A 318 24.64 -7.17 -14.21
C THR A 318 24.88 -8.25 -13.17
N PRO A 319 24.99 -9.54 -13.56
CA PRO A 319 25.49 -10.58 -12.66
C PRO A 319 26.89 -10.25 -12.16
N MET A 320 27.20 -10.64 -10.93
CA MET A 320 28.52 -10.43 -10.33
C MET A 320 29.00 -11.67 -9.56
N ILE A 321 30.32 -11.86 -9.49
CA ILE A 321 30.97 -12.91 -8.69
C ILE A 321 32.11 -12.27 -7.88
N ALA A 322 32.29 -12.69 -6.63
CA ALA A 322 33.40 -12.27 -5.79
C ALA A 322 34.75 -12.73 -6.36
N ASP A 323 35.71 -11.81 -6.48
CA ASP A 323 37.10 -12.11 -6.83
C ASP A 323 37.84 -12.80 -5.67
N SER A 324 39.08 -13.22 -5.91
CA SER A 324 39.93 -13.86 -4.87
C SER A 324 40.36 -12.91 -3.73
N ARG A 325 39.76 -11.71 -3.65
CA ARG A 325 39.95 -10.69 -2.60
C ARG A 325 38.62 -10.30 -1.95
N GLY A 326 37.49 -10.89 -2.35
CA GLY A 326 36.15 -10.62 -1.82
C GLY A 326 35.39 -9.48 -2.50
N ASN A 327 35.87 -8.93 -3.63
CA ASN A 327 35.19 -7.84 -4.35
C ASN A 327 34.26 -8.41 -5.41
N LEU A 328 32.99 -8.00 -5.43
CA LEU A 328 32.07 -8.35 -6.52
C LEU A 328 32.54 -7.73 -7.85
N THR A 329 32.76 -8.59 -8.84
CA THR A 329 33.16 -8.23 -10.20
C THR A 329 32.06 -8.58 -11.20
N PRO A 330 31.73 -7.71 -12.16
CA PRO A 330 30.65 -7.97 -13.12
C PRO A 330 31.06 -9.01 -14.17
N VAL A 331 30.16 -9.96 -14.45
CA VAL A 331 30.39 -11.09 -15.36
C VAL A 331 29.24 -11.26 -16.36
N GLU A 332 29.37 -12.24 -17.27
CA GLU A 332 28.26 -12.69 -18.12
C GLU A 332 27.35 -13.70 -17.39
N TRP A 333 26.10 -13.80 -17.84
CA TRP A 333 25.09 -14.66 -17.23
C TRP A 333 25.52 -16.13 -17.21
N GLU A 334 26.17 -16.61 -18.27
CA GLU A 334 26.68 -17.98 -18.40
C GLU A 334 27.69 -18.31 -17.29
N GLU A 335 28.56 -17.37 -16.92
CA GLU A 335 29.57 -17.57 -15.88
C GLU A 335 28.95 -17.59 -14.48
N ALA A 336 28.03 -16.66 -14.20
CA ALA A 336 27.29 -16.60 -12.94
C ALA A 336 26.40 -17.84 -12.72
N ILE A 337 25.67 -18.28 -13.75
CA ILE A 337 24.83 -19.49 -13.69
C ILE A 337 25.71 -20.75 -13.55
N VAL A 338 26.85 -20.85 -14.23
CA VAL A 338 27.78 -21.99 -14.05
C VAL A 338 28.40 -22.01 -12.66
N ALA A 339 28.73 -20.86 -12.07
CA ALA A 339 29.26 -20.77 -10.71
C ALA A 339 28.20 -21.22 -9.67
N ALA A 340 26.99 -20.65 -9.74
CA ALA A 340 25.89 -21.03 -8.86
C ALA A 340 25.46 -22.50 -9.03
N ALA A 341 25.36 -23.01 -10.27
CA ALA A 341 25.02 -24.41 -10.57
C ALA A 341 26.12 -25.43 -10.22
N ARG A 342 27.34 -24.98 -9.90
CA ARG A 342 28.37 -25.79 -9.25
C ARG A 342 28.18 -25.77 -7.74
N ALA A 343 28.08 -24.60 -7.12
CA ALA A 343 27.85 -24.46 -5.68
C ALA A 343 26.62 -25.27 -5.21
N LEU A 344 25.47 -25.13 -5.88
CA LEU A 344 24.23 -25.86 -5.58
C LEU A 344 24.34 -27.39 -5.75
N ARG A 345 25.19 -27.86 -6.67
CA ARG A 345 25.43 -29.30 -6.94
C ARG A 345 26.40 -29.92 -5.95
N ASP A 346 27.43 -29.17 -5.59
CA ASP A 346 28.52 -29.61 -4.72
C ASP A 346 28.17 -29.37 -3.23
N CYS A 347 26.92 -29.00 -2.95
CA CYS A 347 26.32 -28.89 -1.62
C CYS A 347 25.58 -30.18 -1.24
N PRO A 348 25.84 -30.79 -0.08
CA PRO A 348 25.01 -31.89 0.39
C PRO A 348 23.61 -31.37 0.78
N PRO A 349 22.51 -32.09 0.52
CA PRO A 349 21.16 -31.50 0.52
C PRO A 349 20.76 -30.84 1.86
N ASN A 350 21.09 -31.46 2.98
CA ASN A 350 20.82 -30.96 4.33
C ASN A 350 21.56 -29.66 4.68
N LYS A 351 22.49 -29.20 3.84
CA LYS A 351 23.31 -27.98 4.02
C LYS A 351 23.03 -26.89 2.99
N LEU A 352 22.10 -27.12 2.06
CA LEU A 352 21.47 -26.06 1.28
C LEU A 352 20.47 -25.32 2.19
N LEU A 353 20.36 -24.01 2.01
CA LEU A 353 19.33 -23.17 2.63
C LEU A 353 18.84 -22.16 1.59
N ALA A 354 17.53 -22.01 1.44
CA ALA A 354 16.92 -21.00 0.60
C ALA A 354 16.06 -20.07 1.45
N VAL A 355 16.35 -18.77 1.41
CA VAL A 355 15.67 -17.73 2.19
C VAL A 355 14.93 -16.79 1.25
N ALA A 356 13.62 -16.67 1.42
CA ALA A 356 12.79 -15.70 0.72
C ALA A 356 12.63 -14.41 1.54
N GLY A 357 12.89 -13.27 0.90
CA GLY A 357 12.72 -11.95 1.47
C GLY A 357 11.34 -11.34 1.27
N GLU A 358 11.16 -10.12 1.80
CA GLU A 358 9.86 -9.45 1.98
C GLU A 358 9.07 -9.21 0.68
N LEU A 359 9.73 -9.18 -0.48
CA LEU A 359 9.18 -8.77 -1.80
C LEU A 359 9.15 -9.88 -2.87
N ALA A 360 9.34 -11.15 -2.48
CA ALA A 360 9.30 -12.30 -3.40
C ALA A 360 7.87 -12.62 -3.89
N ASP A 361 7.71 -12.82 -5.20
CA ASP A 361 6.47 -13.25 -5.86
C ASP A 361 6.25 -14.77 -5.78
N ALA A 362 4.98 -15.20 -5.78
CA ALA A 362 4.58 -16.59 -5.61
C ALA A 362 5.16 -17.54 -6.69
N GLU A 363 5.27 -17.09 -7.94
CA GLU A 363 5.87 -17.87 -9.02
C GLU A 363 7.36 -18.16 -8.75
N SER A 364 8.10 -17.17 -8.23
CA SER A 364 9.51 -17.32 -7.85
C SER A 364 9.68 -18.16 -6.57
N LEU A 365 8.76 -18.04 -5.60
CA LEU A 365 8.71 -18.90 -4.42
C LEU A 365 8.47 -20.37 -4.81
N VAL A 366 7.50 -20.66 -5.68
CA VAL A 366 7.28 -22.03 -6.20
C VAL A 366 8.50 -22.52 -6.97
N ALA A 367 9.08 -21.70 -7.86
CA ALA A 367 10.25 -22.09 -8.65
C ALA A 367 11.48 -22.42 -7.76
N LEU A 368 11.68 -21.67 -6.67
CA LEU A 368 12.78 -21.89 -5.73
C LEU A 368 12.54 -23.13 -4.88
N LYS A 369 11.33 -23.32 -4.34
CA LYS A 369 10.96 -24.55 -3.62
C LYS A 369 11.13 -25.79 -4.51
N ASP A 370 10.69 -25.74 -5.77
CA ASP A 370 10.89 -26.82 -6.75
C ASP A 370 12.36 -27.11 -7.05
N LEU A 371 13.24 -26.09 -7.04
CA LEU A 371 14.68 -26.28 -7.22
C LEU A 371 15.30 -26.96 -5.99
N VAL A 372 14.98 -26.48 -4.78
CA VAL A 372 15.49 -26.99 -3.50
C VAL A 372 15.03 -28.44 -3.28
N ASN A 373 13.75 -28.74 -3.52
CA ASN A 373 13.17 -30.09 -3.48
C ASN A 373 13.88 -31.05 -4.45
N ARG A 374 14.17 -30.61 -5.69
CA ARG A 374 14.89 -31.44 -6.69
C ARG A 374 16.37 -31.66 -6.37
N LEU A 375 16.95 -30.82 -5.51
CA LEU A 375 18.28 -31.03 -4.93
C LEU A 375 18.22 -31.93 -3.67
N GLY A 376 17.04 -32.46 -3.31
CA GLY A 376 16.85 -33.39 -2.19
C GLY A 376 16.79 -32.72 -0.82
N SER A 377 16.48 -31.42 -0.77
CA SER A 377 16.40 -30.62 0.46
C SER A 377 14.99 -30.04 0.62
N GLU A 378 14.58 -29.79 1.86
CA GLU A 378 13.31 -29.10 2.18
C GLU A 378 13.56 -27.76 2.91
N ASN A 379 14.82 -27.32 2.95
CA ASN A 379 15.29 -26.14 3.67
C ASN A 379 14.94 -24.82 2.94
N ALA A 380 13.65 -24.58 2.70
CA ALA A 380 13.11 -23.35 2.12
C ALA A 380 12.37 -22.56 3.22
N CYS A 381 12.86 -21.35 3.53
CA CYS A 381 12.35 -20.54 4.63
C CYS A 381 12.19 -19.05 4.27
N THR A 382 11.56 -18.27 5.15
CA THR A 382 11.37 -16.81 4.98
C THR A 382 12.14 -16.01 6.02
N GLU A 383 12.41 -14.73 5.75
CA GLU A 383 13.02 -13.83 6.75
C GLU A 383 12.10 -13.60 7.96
N GLN A 384 10.78 -13.50 7.75
CA GLN A 384 9.81 -13.23 8.81
C GLN A 384 9.45 -14.53 9.57
N TYR A 385 9.77 -14.57 10.88
CA TYR A 385 9.39 -15.68 11.77
C TYR A 385 7.88 -15.73 12.06
N PHE A 386 7.38 -16.95 12.21
CA PHE A 386 6.03 -17.29 12.67
C PHE A 386 6.12 -18.68 13.35
N PRO A 387 5.41 -18.94 14.46
CA PRO A 387 5.51 -20.20 15.20
C PRO A 387 4.89 -21.37 14.43
N LEU A 388 5.43 -22.56 14.62
CA LEU A 388 4.97 -23.80 13.97
C LEU A 388 4.30 -24.78 14.93
N GLU A 389 4.27 -24.47 16.22
CA GLU A 389 3.64 -25.29 17.24
C GLU A 389 2.12 -25.39 17.04
N GLY A 390 1.56 -26.59 17.24
CA GLY A 390 0.12 -26.85 17.05
C GLY A 390 -0.23 -27.01 15.57
N ALA A 391 -0.99 -26.06 15.01
CA ALA A 391 -1.46 -26.10 13.63
C ALA A 391 -0.52 -25.41 12.62
N GLY A 392 0.52 -24.70 13.11
CA GLY A 392 1.54 -24.03 12.30
C GLY A 392 1.00 -23.35 11.04
N THR A 393 1.49 -23.79 9.88
CA THR A 393 1.12 -23.31 8.54
C THR A 393 0.09 -24.18 7.82
N ASP A 394 -0.35 -25.31 8.39
CA ASP A 394 -1.27 -26.25 7.72
C ASP A 394 -2.68 -25.67 7.54
N LEU A 395 -3.10 -24.76 8.43
CA LEU A 395 -4.38 -24.07 8.39
C LEU A 395 -4.19 -22.59 8.10
N ARG A 396 -4.51 -22.13 6.89
CA ARG A 396 -4.38 -20.70 6.47
C ARG A 396 -4.93 -19.70 7.50
N SER A 397 -6.02 -20.06 8.17
CA SER A 397 -6.68 -19.25 9.20
C SER A 397 -5.82 -18.96 10.45
N SER A 398 -4.68 -19.63 10.63
CA SER A 398 -3.73 -19.35 11.72
C SER A 398 -2.87 -18.10 11.48
N TYR A 399 -2.68 -17.68 10.22
CA TYR A 399 -1.73 -16.62 9.84
C TYR A 399 -2.30 -15.49 8.96
N VAL A 400 -3.58 -15.53 8.60
CA VAL A 400 -4.24 -14.46 7.83
C VAL A 400 -5.14 -13.55 8.69
N LEU A 401 -5.50 -12.41 8.12
CA LEU A 401 -6.60 -11.53 8.53
C LEU A 401 -7.93 -12.20 8.09
N ASN A 402 -8.48 -13.09 8.93
CA ASN A 402 -9.72 -13.83 8.62
C ASN A 402 -10.95 -12.91 8.46
N THR A 403 -10.93 -11.73 9.09
CA THR A 403 -11.88 -10.64 8.84
C THR A 403 -11.34 -9.82 7.68
N LYS A 404 -12.08 -9.74 6.55
CA LYS A 404 -11.70 -8.87 5.42
C LYS A 404 -11.43 -7.43 5.87
N ILE A 405 -10.51 -6.75 5.17
CA ILE A 405 -10.10 -5.36 5.47
C ILE A 405 -11.31 -4.40 5.49
N ALA A 406 -12.21 -4.49 4.50
CA ALA A 406 -13.45 -3.71 4.50
C ALA A 406 -14.43 -4.09 5.63
N ASN A 407 -14.50 -5.37 6.02
CA ASN A 407 -15.38 -5.84 7.10
C ASN A 407 -14.91 -5.38 8.50
N VAL A 408 -13.67 -4.90 8.66
CA VAL A 408 -13.23 -4.28 9.93
C VAL A 408 -14.04 -3.02 10.26
N GLU A 409 -14.65 -2.37 9.25
CA GLU A 409 -15.61 -1.28 9.50
C GLU A 409 -16.89 -1.75 10.20
N ASP A 410 -17.23 -3.04 10.19
CA ASP A 410 -18.40 -3.62 10.89
C ASP A 410 -18.09 -4.13 12.30
N ALA A 411 -16.91 -3.83 12.85
CA ALA A 411 -16.54 -4.21 14.21
C ALA A 411 -17.17 -3.29 15.26
N ASP A 412 -17.77 -3.87 16.30
CA ASP A 412 -18.20 -3.15 17.51
C ASP A 412 -17.00 -2.86 18.44
N PHE A 413 -16.01 -3.77 18.45
CA PHE A 413 -14.84 -3.72 19.31
C PHE A 413 -13.59 -4.26 18.60
N VAL A 414 -12.48 -3.54 18.65
CA VAL A 414 -11.18 -3.98 18.10
C VAL A 414 -10.14 -4.09 19.22
N LEU A 415 -9.59 -5.29 19.40
CA LEU A 415 -8.43 -5.53 20.27
C LEU A 415 -7.16 -5.68 19.43
N LEU A 416 -6.19 -4.81 19.67
CA LEU A 416 -4.84 -4.87 19.08
C LEU A 416 -3.88 -5.52 20.08
N ILE A 417 -3.11 -6.51 19.62
CA ILE A 417 -2.13 -7.24 20.43
C ILE A 417 -0.74 -7.04 19.80
N GLY A 418 0.01 -6.10 20.36
CA GLY A 418 1.43 -5.85 20.11
C GLY A 418 1.80 -5.38 18.69
N THR A 419 0.81 -5.03 17.87
CA THR A 419 0.99 -4.41 16.55
C THR A 419 0.91 -2.89 16.64
N ASN A 420 1.75 -2.19 15.88
CA ASN A 420 1.52 -0.80 15.51
C ASN A 420 0.97 -0.73 14.08
N VAL A 421 -0.34 -0.98 13.96
CA VAL A 421 -1.09 -1.03 12.69
C VAL A 421 -0.83 0.21 11.83
N ARG A 422 -0.65 1.38 12.44
CA ARG A 422 -0.34 2.64 11.74
C ARG A 422 0.90 2.59 10.85
N PHE A 423 1.94 1.85 11.25
CA PHE A 423 3.18 1.72 10.46
C PHE A 423 3.34 0.37 9.76
N GLU A 424 2.77 -0.68 10.33
CA GLU A 424 2.75 -2.03 9.73
C GLU A 424 1.77 -2.12 8.55
N ALA A 425 0.60 -1.48 8.67
CA ALA A 425 -0.51 -1.57 7.71
C ALA A 425 -1.35 -0.27 7.70
N PRO A 426 -0.80 0.86 7.19
CA PRO A 426 -1.40 2.21 7.35
C PRO A 426 -2.87 2.33 6.94
N LEU A 427 -3.27 1.61 5.89
CA LEU A 427 -4.63 1.65 5.36
C LEU A 427 -5.62 0.83 6.21
N LEU A 428 -5.16 -0.21 6.90
CA LEU A 428 -5.95 -0.89 7.92
C LEU A 428 -6.16 0.01 9.15
N ASN A 429 -5.17 0.81 9.52
CA ASN A 429 -5.32 1.86 10.55
C ASN A 429 -6.37 2.91 10.14
N ALA A 430 -6.40 3.31 8.87
CA ALA A 430 -7.43 4.20 8.34
C ALA A 430 -8.85 3.58 8.37
N ARG A 431 -9.00 2.28 8.09
CA ARG A 431 -10.30 1.57 8.24
C ARG A 431 -10.77 1.54 9.70
N ILE A 432 -9.86 1.22 10.63
CA ILE A 432 -10.16 1.23 12.07
C ILE A 432 -10.54 2.64 12.54
N ARG A 433 -9.81 3.69 12.09
CA ARG A 433 -10.16 5.09 12.34
C ARG A 433 -11.55 5.47 11.81
N LYS A 434 -11.87 5.03 10.59
CA LYS A 434 -13.17 5.27 9.95
C LYS A 434 -14.31 4.60 10.74
N ALA A 435 -14.08 3.41 11.27
CA ALA A 435 -15.01 2.72 12.18
C ALA A 435 -15.22 3.51 13.49
N PHE A 436 -14.13 3.92 14.15
CA PHE A 436 -14.15 4.76 15.36
C PHE A 436 -14.96 6.05 15.16
N ILE A 437 -14.77 6.77 14.05
CA ILE A 437 -15.46 8.04 13.77
C ILE A 437 -16.94 7.85 13.40
N HIS A 438 -17.30 6.80 12.65
CA HIS A 438 -18.66 6.65 12.12
C HIS A 438 -19.57 5.69 12.89
N LYS A 439 -19.03 4.82 13.75
CA LYS A 439 -19.78 3.81 14.52
C LYS A 439 -19.46 3.79 16.01
N GLU A 440 -18.59 4.68 16.50
CA GLU A 440 -18.16 4.74 17.90
C GLU A 440 -17.54 3.41 18.39
N THR A 441 -16.88 2.67 17.48
CA THR A 441 -16.20 1.39 17.74
C THR A 441 -15.21 1.50 18.90
N ASP A 442 -15.37 0.66 19.92
CA ASP A 442 -14.44 0.59 21.05
C ASP A 442 -13.11 -0.02 20.60
N ILE A 443 -11.98 0.61 20.95
CA ILE A 443 -10.64 0.11 20.60
C ILE A 443 -9.80 -0.07 21.86
N ALA A 444 -9.12 -1.21 21.97
CA ALA A 444 -8.16 -1.49 23.03
C ALA A 444 -6.82 -1.98 22.46
N SER A 445 -5.73 -1.69 23.17
CA SER A 445 -4.39 -2.14 22.80
C SER A 445 -3.64 -2.74 23.99
N ILE A 446 -3.08 -3.93 23.78
CA ILE A 446 -2.12 -4.62 24.66
C ILE A 446 -0.76 -4.57 23.96
N GLY A 447 0.27 -4.09 24.65
CA GLY A 447 1.58 -3.77 24.07
C GLY A 447 1.94 -2.30 24.24
N PRO A 448 3.11 -1.87 23.72
CA PRO A 448 3.67 -0.55 24.00
C PRO A 448 2.75 0.59 23.56
N LYS A 449 2.70 1.65 24.36
CA LYS A 449 1.87 2.82 24.07
C LYS A 449 2.40 3.59 22.85
N VAL A 450 1.61 3.59 21.77
CA VAL A 450 1.93 4.20 20.46
C VAL A 450 0.84 5.17 20.03
N ASP A 451 1.16 6.13 19.16
CA ASP A 451 0.17 7.03 18.57
C ASP A 451 -0.48 6.41 17.34
N LEU A 452 -1.75 5.98 17.47
CA LEU A 452 -2.57 5.40 16.40
C LEU A 452 -3.47 6.44 15.69
N THR A 453 -3.34 7.73 16.01
CA THR A 453 -4.20 8.87 15.61
C THR A 453 -5.58 8.97 16.30
N TYR A 454 -6.11 7.89 16.86
CA TYR A 454 -7.42 7.84 17.54
C TYR A 454 -7.28 7.43 19.01
N GLU A 455 -8.30 7.71 19.83
CA GLU A 455 -8.32 7.30 21.23
C GLU A 455 -8.52 5.79 21.36
N TYR A 456 -7.82 5.16 22.30
CA TYR A 456 -7.94 3.73 22.57
C TYR A 456 -7.64 3.40 24.05
N ILE A 457 -8.22 2.30 24.53
CA ILE A 457 -7.99 1.78 25.88
C ILE A 457 -6.65 1.04 25.89
N HIS A 458 -5.58 1.71 26.36
CA HIS A 458 -4.32 1.03 26.66
C HIS A 458 -4.49 0.14 27.90
N VAL A 459 -4.28 -1.16 27.74
CA VAL A 459 -4.47 -2.16 28.81
C VAL A 459 -3.17 -2.43 29.57
N GLY A 460 -2.02 -2.25 28.90
CA GLY A 460 -0.68 -2.52 29.44
C GLY A 460 0.18 -3.34 28.47
N ASP A 461 1.45 -3.50 28.81
CA ASP A 461 2.48 -3.89 27.85
C ASP A 461 2.87 -5.38 27.87
N SER A 462 2.44 -6.16 28.87
CA SER A 462 2.95 -7.53 29.11
C SER A 462 2.09 -8.64 28.50
N ALA A 463 2.74 -9.67 27.94
CA ALA A 463 2.10 -10.86 27.36
C ALA A 463 1.19 -11.62 28.36
N SER A 464 1.46 -11.51 29.67
CA SER A 464 0.61 -12.04 30.74
C SER A 464 -0.84 -11.54 30.66
N ILE A 465 -1.07 -10.31 30.20
CA ILE A 465 -2.41 -9.73 30.06
C ILE A 465 -3.25 -10.52 29.06
N VAL A 466 -2.65 -11.00 27.97
CA VAL A 466 -3.33 -11.83 26.97
C VAL A 466 -3.74 -13.18 27.57
N LYS A 467 -2.89 -13.77 28.42
CA LYS A 467 -3.23 -14.97 29.19
C LYS A 467 -4.37 -14.73 30.18
N ASP A 468 -4.33 -13.64 30.94
CA ASP A 468 -5.39 -13.29 31.90
C ASP A 468 -6.72 -12.95 31.19
N PHE A 469 -6.66 -12.46 29.95
CA PHE A 469 -7.81 -12.28 29.07
C PHE A 469 -8.33 -13.62 28.55
N ALA A 470 -7.46 -14.53 28.12
CA ALA A 470 -7.78 -15.86 27.59
C ALA A 470 -8.38 -16.83 28.63
N THR A 471 -7.88 -16.80 29.88
CA THR A 471 -8.48 -17.54 31.01
C THR A 471 -9.72 -16.85 31.59
N GLY A 472 -9.92 -15.57 31.29
CA GLY A 472 -11.02 -14.76 31.85
C GLY A 472 -10.76 -14.32 33.31
N SER A 473 -9.53 -14.46 33.80
CA SER A 473 -9.12 -14.05 35.15
C SER A 473 -9.00 -12.53 35.30
N SER A 474 -8.84 -11.78 34.20
CA SER A 474 -8.73 -10.33 34.24
C SER A 474 -10.06 -9.63 34.59
N SER A 475 -10.03 -8.74 35.58
CA SER A 475 -11.17 -7.90 35.94
C SER A 475 -11.28 -6.61 35.12
N HIS A 476 -10.38 -6.40 34.14
CA HIS A 476 -10.23 -5.17 33.38
C HIS A 476 -11.47 -4.81 32.55
N GLU A 477 -11.72 -3.50 32.36
CA GLU A 477 -12.92 -3.02 31.67
C GLU A 477 -12.95 -3.42 30.19
N ALA A 478 -11.80 -3.34 29.51
CA ALA A 478 -11.66 -3.73 28.10
C ALA A 478 -12.14 -5.17 27.83
N LEU A 479 -11.89 -6.11 28.76
CA LEU A 479 -12.34 -7.50 28.59
C LEU A 479 -13.88 -7.59 28.69
N LYS A 480 -14.50 -6.88 29.63
CA LYS A 480 -15.96 -6.87 29.79
C LYS A 480 -16.67 -6.28 28.57
N ARG A 481 -16.10 -5.21 27.99
CA ARG A 481 -16.57 -4.61 26.73
C ARG A 481 -16.42 -5.59 25.56
N LEU A 482 -15.22 -6.18 25.38
CA LEU A 482 -14.92 -7.20 24.36
C LEU A 482 -15.85 -8.42 24.43
N GLU A 483 -16.19 -8.91 25.63
CA GLU A 483 -17.15 -10.02 25.81
C GLU A 483 -18.63 -9.63 25.58
N SER A 484 -18.94 -8.35 25.51
CA SER A 484 -20.29 -7.83 25.24
C SER A 484 -20.53 -7.40 23.78
N ALA A 485 -19.46 -7.31 22.99
CA ALA A 485 -19.50 -6.98 21.56
C ALA A 485 -20.15 -8.11 20.75
N LYS A 486 -20.94 -7.75 19.73
CA LYS A 486 -21.54 -8.71 18.77
C LYS A 486 -20.58 -9.01 17.62
N ARG A 487 -19.71 -8.05 17.29
CA ARG A 487 -18.67 -8.14 16.26
C ARG A 487 -17.30 -7.73 16.80
N PRO A 488 -16.69 -8.53 17.71
CA PRO A 488 -15.32 -8.32 18.16
C PRO A 488 -14.33 -8.74 17.08
N VAL A 489 -13.21 -8.02 16.99
CA VAL A 489 -12.05 -8.32 16.13
C VAL A 489 -10.80 -8.31 17.00
N VAL A 490 -9.99 -9.37 16.94
CA VAL A 490 -8.73 -9.51 17.69
C VAL A 490 -7.57 -9.65 16.71
N ILE A 491 -6.74 -8.62 16.60
CA ILE A 491 -5.59 -8.55 15.68
C ILE A 491 -4.29 -8.70 16.47
N ILE A 492 -3.50 -9.73 16.18
CA ILE A 492 -2.14 -9.90 16.70
C ILE A 492 -1.10 -9.59 15.62
N GLY A 493 -0.09 -8.78 15.99
CA GLY A 493 1.05 -8.49 15.12
C GLY A 493 2.02 -9.67 15.06
N ALA A 494 2.27 -10.21 13.86
CA ALA A 494 3.20 -11.32 13.67
C ALA A 494 4.63 -10.98 14.13
N ASP A 495 5.01 -9.69 14.12
CA ASP A 495 6.32 -9.21 14.57
C ASP A 495 6.60 -9.45 16.07
N GLN A 496 5.59 -9.73 16.91
CA GLN A 496 5.78 -10.14 18.31
C GLN A 496 6.01 -11.64 18.48
N LEU A 497 5.60 -12.44 17.50
CA LEU A 497 5.67 -13.91 17.58
C LEU A 497 7.11 -14.44 17.46
N LYS A 498 8.07 -13.57 17.07
CA LYS A 498 9.53 -13.84 17.09
C LYS A 498 10.14 -13.89 18.50
N THR A 499 9.39 -13.54 19.54
CA THR A 499 9.85 -13.64 20.94
C THR A 499 9.80 -15.10 21.42
N PRO A 500 10.60 -15.50 22.44
CA PRO A 500 10.54 -16.85 23.00
C PRO A 500 9.16 -17.22 23.59
N GLU A 501 8.34 -16.23 23.97
CA GLU A 501 6.96 -16.42 24.43
C GLU A 501 5.94 -16.39 23.29
N GLY A 502 6.36 -16.10 22.05
CA GLY A 502 5.52 -15.95 20.87
C GLY A 502 4.57 -17.11 20.57
N PRO A 503 5.00 -18.39 20.62
CA PRO A 503 4.11 -19.54 20.45
C PRO A 503 3.00 -19.58 21.52
N ALA A 504 3.32 -19.26 22.77
CA ALA A 504 2.34 -19.20 23.86
C ALA A 504 1.40 -17.99 23.71
N LEU A 505 1.92 -16.83 23.28
CA LEU A 505 1.13 -15.63 22.99
C LEU A 505 0.10 -15.90 21.87
N LEU A 506 0.48 -16.61 20.81
CA LEU A 506 -0.46 -17.03 19.77
C LEU A 506 -1.51 -18.00 20.32
N ALA A 507 -1.10 -18.99 21.13
CA ALA A 507 -2.02 -19.94 21.74
C ALA A 507 -3.05 -19.28 22.66
N TYR A 508 -2.65 -18.35 23.54
CA TYR A 508 -3.59 -17.57 24.37
C TYR A 508 -4.50 -16.68 23.52
N THR A 509 -3.99 -16.13 22.40
CA THR A 509 -4.81 -15.33 21.46
C THR A 509 -5.86 -16.19 20.76
N GLN A 510 -5.51 -17.43 20.38
CA GLN A 510 -6.43 -18.42 19.82
C GLN A 510 -7.48 -18.87 20.84
N GLU A 511 -7.08 -19.15 22.09
CA GLU A 511 -7.99 -19.48 23.20
C GLU A 511 -9.01 -18.35 23.48
N LEU A 512 -8.53 -17.11 23.55
CA LEU A 512 -9.38 -15.92 23.68
C LEU A 512 -10.37 -15.79 22.51
N ALA A 513 -9.89 -15.93 21.27
CA ALA A 513 -10.73 -15.81 20.08
C ALA A 513 -11.80 -16.92 19.99
N LEU A 514 -11.46 -18.17 20.35
CA LEU A 514 -12.42 -19.27 20.44
C LEU A 514 -13.49 -18.99 21.49
N ARG A 515 -13.11 -18.56 22.70
CA ARG A 515 -14.08 -18.25 23.77
C ARG A 515 -15.04 -17.10 23.39
N LEU A 516 -14.59 -16.15 22.58
CA LEU A 516 -15.45 -15.11 22.00
C LEU A 516 -16.34 -15.68 20.90
N GLN A 517 -15.78 -16.44 19.95
CA GLN A 517 -16.50 -17.09 18.85
C GLN A 517 -17.65 -18.00 19.34
N ASP A 518 -17.47 -18.69 20.48
CA ASP A 518 -18.51 -19.51 21.12
C ASP A 518 -19.67 -18.68 21.66
N LYS A 519 -19.39 -17.47 22.18
CA LYS A 519 -20.41 -16.52 22.67
C LYS A 519 -21.16 -15.79 21.56
N LEU A 520 -20.59 -15.66 20.35
CA LEU A 520 -21.23 -14.94 19.24
C LEU A 520 -22.50 -15.64 18.73
N ALA A 521 -23.54 -14.86 18.45
CA ALA A 521 -24.73 -15.34 17.75
C ALA A 521 -24.47 -15.53 16.25
N ASP A 522 -23.69 -14.62 15.65
CA ASP A 522 -23.16 -14.73 14.29
C ASP A 522 -21.96 -15.69 14.29
N LYS A 523 -22.13 -16.89 13.73
CA LYS A 523 -21.06 -17.90 13.61
C LYS A 523 -20.26 -17.77 12.30
N GLU A 524 -20.72 -16.95 11.35
CA GLU A 524 -19.99 -16.67 10.12
C GLU A 524 -18.93 -15.59 10.33
N TRP A 525 -19.15 -14.65 11.25
CA TRP A 525 -18.13 -13.73 11.73
C TRP A 525 -16.84 -14.46 12.17
N LYS A 526 -15.69 -13.78 12.06
CA LYS A 526 -14.37 -14.30 12.42
C LYS A 526 -13.70 -13.32 13.36
N VAL A 527 -13.24 -13.82 14.52
CA VAL A 527 -12.65 -12.99 15.58
C VAL A 527 -11.11 -12.93 15.48
N LEU A 528 -10.46 -14.08 15.27
CA LEU A 528 -9.00 -14.18 15.21
C LEU A 528 -8.44 -13.60 13.90
N ASN A 529 -7.47 -12.71 14.01
CA ASN A 529 -6.76 -12.10 12.89
C ASN A 529 -5.26 -12.01 13.19
N VAL A 530 -4.42 -12.40 12.24
CA VAL A 530 -2.98 -12.18 12.33
C VAL A 530 -2.57 -11.16 11.27
N LEU A 531 -1.94 -10.07 11.71
CA LEU A 531 -1.35 -9.10 10.81
C LEU A 531 0.09 -9.51 10.49
N GLN A 532 0.30 -10.00 9.26
CA GLN A 532 1.64 -10.12 8.69
C GLN A 532 2.22 -8.74 8.39
N ARG A 533 3.54 -8.66 8.22
CA ARG A 533 4.27 -7.40 7.98
C ARG A 533 4.69 -7.22 6.51
N THR A 534 4.87 -8.32 5.80
CA THR A 534 5.55 -8.36 4.49
C THR A 534 4.65 -8.96 3.41
N ALA A 535 4.83 -8.55 2.15
CA ALA A 535 3.94 -8.95 1.05
C ALA A 535 4.17 -10.37 0.54
N SER A 536 5.39 -10.92 0.70
CA SER A 536 5.69 -12.30 0.31
C SER A 536 5.23 -13.35 1.32
N GLN A 537 5.10 -13.01 2.62
CA GLN A 537 4.92 -13.99 3.68
C GLN A 537 3.66 -14.84 3.50
N VAL A 538 2.48 -14.26 3.27
CA VAL A 538 1.25 -15.06 3.15
C VAL A 538 1.34 -16.02 1.96
N ALA A 539 1.90 -15.58 0.83
CA ALA A 539 2.15 -16.45 -0.32
C ALA A 539 3.16 -17.57 0.00
N ALA A 540 4.22 -17.27 0.75
CA ALA A 540 5.21 -18.27 1.16
C ALA A 540 4.63 -19.30 2.14
N LEU A 541 3.78 -18.88 3.10
CA LEU A 541 3.08 -19.79 4.02
C LEU A 541 2.02 -20.63 3.27
N ASP A 542 1.29 -20.05 2.31
CA ASP A 542 0.36 -20.78 1.41
C ASP A 542 1.08 -21.85 0.57
N ILE A 543 2.32 -21.59 0.16
CA ILE A 543 3.21 -22.54 -0.55
C ILE A 543 3.86 -23.56 0.42
N GLY A 544 3.77 -23.32 1.73
CA GLY A 544 4.38 -24.16 2.77
C GLY A 544 5.89 -23.98 2.88
N TYR A 545 6.40 -22.76 2.91
CA TYR A 545 7.74 -22.44 3.39
C TYR A 545 7.83 -22.58 4.92
N THR A 546 9.03 -22.84 5.45
CA THR A 546 9.28 -22.77 6.90
C THR A 546 9.48 -21.31 7.33
N PRO A 547 8.62 -20.72 8.18
CA PRO A 547 8.83 -19.35 8.61
C PRO A 547 10.08 -19.17 9.50
N GLY A 548 10.94 -18.21 9.13
CA GLY A 548 12.14 -17.84 9.90
C GLY A 548 13.39 -18.71 9.65
N VAL A 549 14.56 -18.07 9.79
CA VAL A 549 15.88 -18.65 9.45
C VAL A 549 16.60 -19.34 10.62
N GLY A 550 16.20 -19.07 11.87
CA GLY A 550 17.06 -19.27 13.06
C GLY A 550 17.59 -20.69 13.29
N LYS A 551 16.76 -21.72 13.05
CA LYS A 551 17.17 -23.14 13.14
C LYS A 551 18.26 -23.48 12.13
N TYR A 552 18.04 -23.10 10.87
CA TYR A 552 18.93 -23.42 9.76
C TYR A 552 20.30 -22.74 9.85
N LEU A 553 20.37 -21.55 10.47
CA LEU A 553 21.65 -20.89 10.76
C LEU A 553 22.46 -21.67 11.80
N GLN A 554 21.81 -22.20 12.85
CA GLN A 554 22.47 -23.07 13.85
C GLN A 554 22.95 -24.39 13.24
N ASP A 555 22.19 -24.95 12.30
CA ASP A 555 22.59 -26.14 11.54
C ASP A 555 23.84 -25.88 10.66
N GLY A 556 24.21 -24.62 10.39
CA GLY A 556 25.45 -24.22 9.70
C GLY A 556 25.47 -24.61 8.22
N PRO A 557 24.83 -23.83 7.33
CA PRO A 557 24.66 -24.16 5.91
C PRO A 557 25.94 -23.95 5.10
N LYS A 558 26.10 -24.72 4.02
CA LYS A 558 27.24 -24.61 3.08
C LYS A 558 26.90 -23.75 1.86
N VAL A 559 25.62 -23.67 1.47
CA VAL A 559 25.14 -22.76 0.42
C VAL A 559 23.86 -22.12 0.89
N VAL A 560 23.80 -20.79 0.81
CA VAL A 560 22.59 -19.99 1.10
C VAL A 560 22.15 -19.30 -0.17
N PHE A 561 20.89 -19.49 -0.55
CA PHE A 561 20.25 -18.80 -1.68
C PHE A 561 19.28 -17.74 -1.12
N LEU A 562 19.61 -16.46 -1.27
CA LEU A 562 18.81 -15.33 -0.83
C LEU A 562 17.96 -14.83 -2.02
N LEU A 563 16.63 -14.97 -1.95
CA LEU A 563 15.69 -14.45 -2.95
C LEU A 563 15.09 -13.13 -2.43
N GLY A 564 15.76 -12.01 -2.76
CA GLY A 564 15.38 -10.66 -2.31
C GLY A 564 15.40 -10.48 -0.80
N ALA A 565 16.19 -11.30 -0.09
CA ALA A 565 16.30 -11.29 1.37
C ALA A 565 17.35 -10.26 1.81
N ASP A 566 16.86 -9.15 2.35
CA ASP A 566 17.63 -7.96 2.70
C ASP A 566 17.28 -7.41 4.10
N ALA A 567 16.39 -8.06 4.87
CA ALA A 567 15.97 -7.59 6.20
C ALA A 567 17.06 -7.79 7.30
N GLY A 568 18.28 -8.19 6.91
CA GLY A 568 19.45 -8.30 7.79
C GLY A 568 19.42 -9.48 8.76
N VAL A 569 18.48 -10.41 8.62
CA VAL A 569 18.32 -11.57 9.52
C VAL A 569 19.39 -12.64 9.26
N VAL A 570 19.94 -12.69 8.05
CA VAL A 570 21.11 -13.49 7.69
C VAL A 570 22.31 -12.55 7.52
N THR A 571 23.37 -12.75 8.30
CA THR A 571 24.61 -11.98 8.22
C THR A 571 25.82 -12.89 8.00
N ARG A 572 26.94 -12.36 7.51
CA ARG A 572 28.12 -13.18 7.21
C ARG A 572 28.80 -13.75 8.46
N GLU A 573 28.59 -13.14 9.62
CA GLU A 573 29.07 -13.61 10.93
C GLU A 573 28.28 -14.82 11.44
N ALA A 574 27.00 -14.93 11.05
CA ALA A 574 26.12 -16.06 11.40
C ALA A 574 26.32 -17.28 10.48
N LEU A 575 27.15 -17.19 9.45
CA LEU A 575 27.39 -18.23 8.45
C LEU A 575 28.79 -18.86 8.60
N PRO A 576 28.97 -20.15 8.23
CA PRO A 576 30.29 -20.76 8.09
C PRO A 576 31.19 -19.99 7.11
N LYS A 577 32.50 -19.95 7.38
CA LYS A 577 33.47 -19.20 6.55
C LYS A 577 33.61 -19.75 5.12
N ASP A 578 33.26 -21.01 4.91
CA ASP A 578 33.21 -21.72 3.64
C ASP A 578 31.81 -21.74 2.99
N CYS A 579 30.84 -21.03 3.58
CA CYS A 579 29.50 -20.89 3.02
C CYS A 579 29.52 -20.00 1.77
N VAL A 580 28.88 -20.46 0.69
CA VAL A 580 28.66 -19.69 -0.54
C VAL A 580 27.27 -19.07 -0.50
N VAL A 581 27.21 -17.73 -0.51
CA VAL A 581 25.98 -16.96 -0.55
C VAL A 581 25.68 -16.54 -1.99
N ILE A 582 24.54 -17.01 -2.49
CA ILE A 582 23.98 -16.63 -3.80
C ILE A 582 22.83 -15.67 -3.51
N TYR A 583 22.96 -14.40 -3.86
CA TYR A 583 21.88 -13.42 -3.75
C TYR A 583 21.24 -13.19 -5.12
N GLN A 584 19.94 -13.41 -5.21
CA GLN A 584 19.10 -13.03 -6.34
C GLN A 584 18.13 -11.92 -5.89
N GLY A 585 18.26 -10.73 -6.46
CA GLY A 585 17.42 -9.60 -6.10
C GLY A 585 17.66 -8.38 -6.99
N HIS A 586 16.91 -7.31 -6.76
CA HIS A 586 16.87 -6.14 -7.66
C HIS A 586 17.62 -4.91 -7.14
N HIS A 587 18.02 -4.88 -5.86
CA HIS A 587 18.75 -3.77 -5.22
C HIS A 587 20.06 -4.27 -4.59
N GLY A 588 21.07 -3.39 -4.52
CA GLY A 588 22.34 -3.65 -3.85
C GLY A 588 22.34 -3.09 -2.43
N ASP A 589 21.79 -3.84 -1.48
CA ASP A 589 21.77 -3.54 -0.04
C ASP A 589 22.34 -4.72 0.77
N ALA A 590 21.89 -4.94 2.01
CA ALA A 590 22.45 -5.89 2.98
C ALA A 590 22.69 -7.32 2.45
N GLY A 591 21.71 -7.94 1.77
CA GLY A 591 21.82 -9.30 1.25
C GLY A 591 22.80 -9.40 0.08
N ALA A 592 22.85 -8.37 -0.78
CA ALA A 592 23.81 -8.28 -1.87
C ALA A 592 25.25 -8.02 -1.37
N ALA A 593 25.41 -7.30 -0.25
CA ALA A 593 26.71 -6.96 0.32
C ALA A 593 27.45 -8.16 0.95
N ILE A 594 26.72 -9.22 1.35
CA ILE A 594 27.29 -10.45 1.91
C ILE A 594 27.42 -11.60 0.89
N ALA A 595 27.10 -11.35 -0.38
CA ALA A 595 27.01 -12.37 -1.43
C ALA A 595 28.36 -12.69 -2.10
N ASP A 596 28.61 -13.96 -2.40
CA ASP A 596 29.72 -14.40 -3.26
C ASP A 596 29.31 -14.42 -4.74
N ILE A 597 28.01 -14.57 -5.02
CA ILE A 597 27.41 -14.52 -6.37
C ILE A 597 26.14 -13.67 -6.32
N VAL A 598 26.00 -12.70 -7.22
CA VAL A 598 24.84 -11.82 -7.35
C VAL A 598 24.15 -12.01 -8.70
N LEU A 599 22.84 -12.23 -8.68
CA LEU A 599 21.97 -12.46 -9.85
C LEU A 599 20.90 -11.35 -9.93
N PRO A 600 20.91 -10.45 -10.93
CA PRO A 600 20.01 -9.30 -10.98
C PRO A 600 18.57 -9.70 -11.36
N GLY A 601 17.69 -9.64 -10.36
CA GLY A 601 16.25 -9.87 -10.44
C GLY A 601 15.45 -8.65 -10.90
N ALA A 602 14.12 -8.82 -10.99
CA ALA A 602 13.19 -7.78 -11.47
C ALA A 602 12.39 -7.18 -10.30
N ALA A 603 12.22 -5.86 -10.29
CA ALA A 603 11.35 -5.21 -9.32
C ALA A 603 9.87 -5.53 -9.57
N TYR A 604 9.00 -5.32 -8.57
CA TYR A 604 7.57 -5.64 -8.67
C TYR A 604 6.83 -4.92 -9.83
N THR A 605 7.32 -3.76 -10.25
CA THR A 605 6.81 -2.99 -11.41
C THR A 605 7.37 -3.46 -12.77
N GLU A 606 8.28 -4.43 -12.78
CA GLU A 606 8.99 -4.93 -13.98
C GLU A 606 8.60 -6.37 -14.35
N LYS A 607 7.91 -7.08 -13.45
CA LYS A 607 7.45 -8.46 -13.64
C LYS A 607 5.94 -8.56 -13.47
N ARG A 608 5.35 -9.60 -14.07
CA ARG A 608 4.06 -10.13 -13.66
C ARG A 608 4.33 -11.18 -12.59
N GLY A 609 4.00 -10.88 -11.34
CA GLY A 609 4.08 -11.80 -10.21
C GLY A 609 2.76 -11.78 -9.44
N THR A 610 2.38 -12.94 -8.90
CA THR A 610 1.25 -13.10 -8.00
C THR A 610 1.71 -12.85 -6.57
N PHE A 611 1.01 -11.98 -5.87
CA PHE A 611 1.20 -11.71 -4.44
C PHE A 611 -0.09 -12.07 -3.69
N VAL A 612 0.02 -12.43 -2.42
CA VAL A 612 -1.14 -12.73 -1.56
C VAL A 612 -1.07 -11.81 -0.35
N ASN A 613 -2.12 -11.01 -0.14
CA ASN A 613 -2.15 -10.04 0.93
C ASN A 613 -2.55 -10.65 2.29
N ALA A 614 -2.57 -9.82 3.34
CA ALA A 614 -2.88 -10.21 4.72
C ALA A 614 -4.22 -10.94 4.88
N GLU A 615 -5.28 -10.59 4.13
CA GLU A 615 -6.58 -11.29 4.16
C GLU A 615 -6.63 -12.54 3.25
N GLY A 616 -5.48 -13.00 2.75
CA GLY A 616 -5.37 -14.20 1.93
C GLY A 616 -5.85 -14.05 0.49
N ARG A 617 -6.05 -12.81 0.00
CA ARG A 617 -6.47 -12.49 -1.37
C ARG A 617 -5.26 -12.47 -2.31
N ALA A 618 -5.27 -13.34 -3.31
CA ALA A 618 -4.31 -13.31 -4.41
C ALA A 618 -4.59 -12.14 -5.36
N GLN A 619 -3.54 -11.42 -5.75
CA GLN A 619 -3.55 -10.34 -6.74
C GLN A 619 -2.32 -10.48 -7.65
N GLN A 620 -2.31 -9.82 -8.82
CA GLN A 620 -1.17 -9.88 -9.76
C GLN A 620 -0.67 -8.49 -10.13
N THR A 621 0.65 -8.30 -10.09
CA THR A 621 1.30 -7.12 -10.69
C THR A 621 1.24 -7.20 -12.21
N LEU A 622 1.28 -6.05 -12.88
CA LEU A 622 1.55 -5.98 -14.32
C LEU A 622 2.85 -5.22 -14.57
N PRO A 623 3.68 -5.66 -15.54
CA PRO A 623 4.94 -4.98 -15.87
C PRO A 623 4.65 -3.62 -16.52
N ALA A 624 5.11 -2.56 -15.86
CA ALA A 624 4.93 -1.16 -16.25
C ALA A 624 6.17 -0.60 -16.98
N VAL A 625 7.35 -1.14 -16.68
CA VAL A 625 8.64 -0.89 -17.34
C VAL A 625 9.40 -2.21 -17.50
N THR A 626 10.48 -2.26 -18.28
CA THR A 626 11.33 -3.47 -18.39
C THR A 626 12.45 -3.49 -17.32
N PRO A 627 12.91 -4.67 -16.86
CA PRO A 627 14.08 -4.77 -15.99
C PRO A 627 15.33 -4.07 -16.57
N PRO A 628 16.15 -3.38 -15.76
CA PRO A 628 17.27 -2.58 -16.24
C PRO A 628 18.50 -3.44 -16.61
N GLY A 629 19.16 -3.07 -17.71
CA GLY A 629 20.41 -3.71 -18.15
C GLY A 629 20.25 -5.19 -18.49
N LYS A 630 20.95 -6.07 -17.75
CA LYS A 630 20.88 -7.52 -17.91
C LYS A 630 19.90 -8.20 -16.94
N ALA A 631 19.18 -7.46 -16.09
CA ALA A 631 18.23 -8.04 -15.13
C ALA A 631 17.13 -8.89 -15.80
N ARG A 632 16.56 -9.85 -15.06
CA ARG A 632 15.54 -10.81 -15.55
C ARG A 632 14.44 -11.04 -14.52
N GLU A 633 13.28 -11.53 -14.97
CA GLU A 633 12.23 -12.00 -14.06
C GLU A 633 12.72 -13.14 -13.18
N ASP A 634 12.37 -13.09 -11.90
CA ASP A 634 13.01 -13.90 -10.87
C ASP A 634 12.83 -15.42 -11.03
N TRP A 635 11.61 -15.86 -11.31
CA TRP A 635 11.31 -17.27 -11.60
C TRP A 635 12.06 -17.80 -12.83
N LYS A 636 12.41 -16.93 -13.81
CA LYS A 636 13.17 -17.32 -15.00
C LYS A 636 14.63 -17.60 -14.66
N ILE A 637 15.25 -16.77 -13.81
CA ILE A 637 16.61 -17.00 -13.29
C ILE A 637 16.67 -18.37 -12.59
N ILE A 638 15.71 -18.64 -11.71
CA ILE A 638 15.63 -19.90 -10.97
C ILE A 638 15.39 -21.09 -11.92
N ARG A 639 14.60 -20.90 -12.97
CA ARG A 639 14.23 -21.96 -13.93
C ARG A 639 15.40 -22.45 -14.78
N GLU A 640 16.41 -21.61 -15.06
CA GLU A 640 17.63 -22.00 -15.81
C GLU A 640 18.42 -23.10 -15.09
N PHE A 641 18.54 -23.02 -13.75
CA PHE A 641 19.18 -24.08 -12.94
C PHE A 641 18.48 -25.44 -13.07
N GLN A 642 17.18 -25.43 -13.34
CA GLN A 642 16.35 -26.62 -13.54
C GLN A 642 16.36 -27.15 -14.99
N ILE A 643 17.21 -26.66 -15.91
CA ILE A 643 17.26 -27.16 -17.31
C ILE A 643 18.24 -28.34 -17.43
N PRO A 644 17.81 -29.52 -17.95
CA PRO A 644 18.65 -30.74 -17.99
C PRO A 644 20.01 -30.62 -18.69
N ARG A 645 20.23 -29.61 -19.55
CA ARG A 645 21.54 -29.31 -20.17
C ARG A 645 22.64 -29.10 -19.11
N PHE A 646 22.32 -28.47 -17.98
CA PHE A 646 23.28 -28.24 -16.90
C PHE A 646 23.47 -29.44 -15.97
N CYS A 647 22.46 -30.29 -15.78
CA CYS A 647 22.55 -31.42 -14.86
C CYS A 647 23.64 -32.43 -15.28
N ALA A 648 23.73 -32.77 -16.58
CA ALA A 648 24.61 -33.85 -17.07
C ALA A 648 25.71 -33.42 -18.06
N ALA A 649 25.38 -32.68 -19.11
CA ALA A 649 26.17 -32.73 -20.36
C ALA A 649 27.17 -31.58 -20.61
N TRP A 650 26.89 -30.36 -20.13
CA TRP A 650 27.70 -29.18 -20.52
C TRP A 650 28.90 -28.91 -19.61
N ILE A 651 28.75 -29.03 -18.28
CA ILE A 651 29.79 -28.63 -17.32
C ILE A 651 31.05 -29.51 -17.40
N GLN A 652 30.95 -30.75 -17.89
CA GLN A 652 32.10 -31.64 -18.13
C GLN A 652 33.01 -31.22 -19.31
N ARG A 653 32.61 -30.23 -20.13
CA ARG A 653 33.38 -29.81 -21.33
C ARG A 653 34.29 -28.60 -21.14
N LEU A 654 34.33 -28.00 -19.95
CA LEU A 654 35.29 -26.95 -19.62
C LEU A 654 36.50 -27.56 -18.89
N PRO A 655 37.73 -27.53 -19.45
CA PRO A 655 38.90 -28.14 -18.82
C PRO A 655 39.33 -27.38 -17.57
N ALA A 656 39.68 -28.12 -16.51
CA ALA A 656 40.01 -27.57 -15.19
C ALA A 656 41.38 -26.84 -15.11
N THR A 657 42.05 -26.62 -16.23
CA THR A 657 43.46 -26.22 -16.32
C THR A 657 43.68 -24.72 -16.51
N ARG A 658 43.25 -23.90 -15.54
CA ARG A 658 43.71 -22.48 -15.46
C ARG A 658 43.78 -21.81 -14.08
N LEU A 659 43.72 -22.57 -12.98
CA LEU A 659 43.80 -22.03 -11.62
C LEU A 659 44.99 -22.54 -10.77
N MET A 660 45.91 -23.30 -11.37
CA MET A 660 47.20 -23.65 -10.75
C MET A 660 48.35 -23.57 -11.76
N SER A 661 49.04 -22.43 -11.78
CA SER A 661 50.41 -22.32 -12.30
C SER A 661 51.12 -21.16 -11.60
N SER A 662 52.04 -21.52 -10.71
CA SER A 662 52.97 -20.68 -9.98
C SER A 662 53.51 -19.47 -10.74
N VAL A 663 53.44 -18.29 -10.12
CA VAL A 663 54.20 -17.11 -10.58
C VAL A 663 55.68 -17.31 -10.22
N HIS A 664 56.52 -17.50 -11.21
CA HIS A 664 57.97 -17.35 -11.10
C HIS A 664 58.46 -16.32 -12.12
N LEU A 665 59.08 -15.26 -11.60
CA LEU A 665 59.61 -14.13 -12.38
C LEU A 665 61.04 -14.42 -12.85
N VAL A 666 61.20 -14.78 -14.12
CA VAL A 666 62.45 -14.55 -14.87
C VAL A 666 62.08 -14.07 -16.27
N GLY A 667 62.68 -12.96 -16.72
CA GLY A 667 62.36 -12.34 -18.01
C GLY A 667 63.24 -12.82 -19.16
N GLY A 668 62.74 -12.69 -20.40
CA GLY A 668 63.52 -12.94 -21.61
C GLY A 668 62.71 -12.78 -22.90
N ARG A 669 63.07 -11.80 -23.74
CA ARG A 669 62.71 -11.74 -25.17
C ARG A 669 63.73 -12.57 -25.96
N PRO A 670 63.35 -13.26 -27.07
CA PRO A 670 63.22 -12.56 -28.35
C PRO A 670 62.08 -13.03 -29.28
N MET A 671 61.74 -12.20 -30.26
CA MET A 671 61.03 -12.61 -31.49
C MET A 671 62.00 -13.38 -32.42
N LEU A 672 61.50 -14.26 -33.29
CA LEU A 672 61.96 -14.38 -34.70
C LEU A 672 61.11 -15.33 -35.58
N ARG A 673 60.60 -14.76 -36.69
CA ARG A 673 60.25 -15.33 -38.02
C ARG A 673 59.23 -16.48 -38.19
N LEU A 674 58.30 -16.20 -39.11
CA LEU A 674 57.50 -17.14 -39.93
C LEU A 674 58.38 -17.93 -40.94
N PRO A 675 57.81 -19.00 -41.53
CA PRO A 675 57.80 -19.15 -42.98
C PRO A 675 56.38 -19.21 -43.57
N VAL A 676 56.24 -18.92 -44.87
CA VAL A 676 54.96 -18.90 -45.60
C VAL A 676 55.04 -19.79 -46.85
N ARG A 677 54.07 -20.69 -47.05
CA ARG A 677 53.61 -21.35 -48.30
C ARG A 677 52.59 -22.46 -47.91
N GLY A 678 51.49 -22.69 -48.63
CA GLY A 678 50.87 -21.91 -49.70
C GLY A 678 49.77 -22.67 -50.47
N ALA A 679 49.07 -21.94 -51.36
CA ALA A 679 48.20 -22.40 -52.46
C ALA A 679 46.82 -23.04 -52.16
N ILE A 680 45.93 -22.92 -53.15
CA ILE A 680 44.50 -23.26 -53.16
C ILE A 680 44.18 -24.00 -54.48
N PRO A 681 43.26 -24.97 -54.49
CA PRO A 681 42.19 -25.02 -55.49
C PRO A 681 40.79 -25.18 -54.81
N ALA A 682 39.66 -24.56 -55.18
CA ALA A 682 39.17 -23.78 -56.33
C ALA A 682 38.17 -24.52 -57.27
N PHE A 683 36.94 -23.95 -57.32
CA PHE A 683 35.87 -24.06 -58.34
C PHE A 683 34.82 -25.20 -58.36
N LEU A 684 33.63 -24.81 -58.87
CA LEU A 684 32.39 -25.56 -59.21
C LEU A 684 31.48 -26.03 -58.04
N GLY A 685 30.15 -25.82 -58.03
CA GLY A 685 29.33 -24.87 -58.80
C GLY A 685 27.81 -25.20 -58.97
N THR A 686 26.94 -24.73 -58.07
CA THR A 686 25.43 -24.66 -58.20
C THR A 686 24.69 -26.02 -58.35
N PRO A 687 23.32 -26.16 -58.36
CA PRO A 687 22.23 -25.17 -58.39
C PRO A 687 20.99 -25.42 -57.45
N THR A 688 19.92 -24.60 -57.61
CA THR A 688 18.44 -24.84 -57.47
C THR A 688 17.85 -26.00 -56.61
N SER A 689 16.65 -25.94 -55.98
CA SER A 689 15.62 -24.89 -55.71
C SER A 689 14.37 -25.51 -55.01
N ILE A 690 13.34 -24.70 -54.68
CA ILE A 690 11.89 -25.04 -54.66
C ILE A 690 11.24 -25.70 -53.40
N LEU A 691 10.04 -25.18 -53.09
CA LEU A 691 8.91 -25.67 -52.26
C LEU A 691 8.87 -25.56 -50.72
N SER A 692 7.62 -25.38 -50.24
CA SER A 692 7.10 -25.19 -48.87
C SER A 692 6.05 -26.28 -48.56
N PRO A 693 5.29 -26.32 -47.42
CA PRO A 693 4.18 -25.36 -47.17
C PRO A 693 3.79 -25.09 -45.68
N ASN A 694 2.70 -24.32 -45.48
CA ASN A 694 1.80 -24.26 -44.32
C ASN A 694 2.28 -23.58 -43.01
N TYR A 695 1.47 -22.77 -42.29
CA TYR A 695 0.18 -22.10 -42.64
C TYR A 695 -0.05 -20.93 -41.66
N VAL A 696 -0.55 -19.78 -42.13
CA VAL A 696 -1.01 -18.65 -41.30
C VAL A 696 -2.29 -18.07 -41.94
N PRO A 697 -3.39 -17.87 -41.20
CA PRO A 697 -4.61 -17.25 -41.73
C PRO A 697 -4.62 -15.73 -41.50
N ASP A 698 -4.44 -14.95 -42.57
CA ASP A 698 -4.81 -13.53 -42.59
C ASP A 698 -6.34 -13.37 -42.70
N CYS A 699 -6.87 -12.26 -42.19
CA CYS A 699 -8.27 -11.87 -42.40
C CYS A 699 -8.40 -10.34 -42.47
N HIS A 700 -8.48 -9.79 -43.68
CA HIS A 700 -8.53 -8.34 -43.93
C HIS A 700 -9.65 -7.96 -44.91
N SER A 701 -10.79 -7.51 -44.34
CA SER A 701 -11.87 -6.78 -45.03
C SER A 701 -12.76 -6.15 -43.94
N SER A 702 -13.30 -4.94 -44.06
CA SER A 702 -13.25 -3.96 -45.16
C SER A 702 -13.54 -2.55 -44.61
N PHE A 703 -12.81 -1.53 -45.06
CA PHE A 703 -13.25 -0.14 -44.88
C PHE A 703 -14.31 0.21 -45.92
N ALA A 704 -15.46 0.73 -45.47
CA ALA A 704 -16.53 1.25 -46.31
C ALA A 704 -17.03 2.59 -45.75
N THR A 705 -17.35 3.52 -46.64
CA THR A 705 -17.75 4.89 -46.29
C THR A 705 -19.18 4.98 -45.75
N ARG A 706 -19.34 5.56 -44.56
CA ARG A 706 -20.43 6.51 -44.24
C ARG A 706 -20.11 7.34 -43.02
#